data_AF-A0A7C5WHT2-F1
#
_entry.id   AF-A0A7C5WHT2-F1
#
_cell.length_a   1.000
_cell.length_b   1.000
_cell.length_c   1.000
_cell.angle_alpha   90.00
_cell.angle_beta   90.00
_cell.angle_gamma   90.00
#
_symmetry.space_group_name_H-M   'P 1'
#
loop_
_entity.id
_entity.type
_entity.pdbx_description
1 polymer ?
#
loop_
_entity_poly.entity_id
_entity_poly.type
_entity_poly.pdbx_seq_one_letter_code
_entity_poly.pdbx_strand_id
1 'polypeptide(L)'
;MRPLPAAVVLLAVIASIPLIAAAEGGITLRSGHLSGPEDPAGLAPHLRREAASLSGGGAVLLRLNAAPSPAIRTRLEGAGLTVLAWLGPRALIGELTAGRSEAVRALPEVAWIAPYHPGLRLAPEIAALTASAPRPRIPVVIELLATRDPAPLIRRLGAQGIEVLGRAPARHGAVPRGARLVFLASPARIVALRETWAGWEEVLWIGRRPSYRLLNDASVWVGQSGLDGGQATPIHDAGLLGEGQVVAVFDTGLDADMCYFRDDALGLPPVVMGTDPGTPDPTQRKVRVVDFLWNLDDPADPADWDSQGHGTHVAGSVAGDDLATIGARDHGDGMAPRASLVIQDGGYQVDDCADLPAIGCPAADLQPFFLQAYQQGARIHTNSWGDRENFSPPNIYSDGSADADAFMWEHPDFLLLFAAGNSGPGLDTVGSPATAKNVVAVGATAHGASAGAMASFSSRGKTEDGRIKPDVTIPGANVVSADSDNNVETDNCSTVAMSGTSMASPTAAGLTALLREYFQKGYYPSGKENPADGLTPSAALLKAALIASAHPMEDLATPPPSDDQGWGRILLDDVLYLADDPLRLYVSDPEARFTTSGEVADEQVIEVLDARRPLKVVLAWTDFPSTPAAATNLVNDLDLEVEAPDGTIYRGNNFSGGFSHAGGVTDAVNNVEVVRIETPASGSWRLRVVPRVIAEPSQGYALVATGRLPAGGVVLERVALTIDDSVGGNGDGVLEPGEWADLPLTLLNSGDTLATTVSAEAVSLSATVEVVESITGYPDLASGQQAESTPPHLRIHLGLDHPCTEPVSLRLTYRADGYQRQEELNLPTGRRQVFSSDDFESATDWQHVPAESDATTGDWLVGDPVGTDFQPEDDATADPGLRCLYTAPNAGGQGGVDDGDDGVVVARSGPIDLSAHPEARLTVQRWFANRDTGEDEGDYFELSIRQSPTAMETLLERLGTADSAPRWTEVSFRVADFITPSAETQLRVAAADGPATGNIIEAAIDELEWWDPLCEEWNPPPAPVRTLTLMRTGLDVELSWQRPAPDPAHGEVESYTIHRSETPTGGWQRLDEVVDGAPNVTWIDVGGGGHSPPFYAWLVLATNAAGSSDTLP
;
A
#
# COMPACT_ATOMS: atom_id res chain seq x y z
N MET A 1 21.02 7.55 -62.15
CA MET A 1 20.21 8.10 -63.26
C MET A 1 18.99 8.81 -62.66
N ARG A 2 18.67 10.03 -63.11
CA ARG A 2 17.34 10.69 -63.01
C ARG A 2 16.74 10.71 -64.44
N PRO A 3 15.41 10.98 -64.71
CA PRO A 3 14.28 11.37 -63.85
C PRO A 3 12.91 10.61 -64.11
N LEU A 4 11.89 10.97 -63.30
CA LEU A 4 10.40 10.76 -63.27
C LEU A 4 9.62 10.81 -64.62
N PRO A 5 8.30 10.45 -64.78
CA PRO A 5 7.15 10.67 -63.83
C PRO A 5 5.89 9.72 -63.85
N ALA A 6 4.92 10.03 -62.96
CA ALA A 6 3.45 9.74 -62.94
C ALA A 6 2.94 8.45 -62.21
N ALA A 7 1.90 8.43 -61.36
CA ALA A 7 1.09 9.43 -60.65
C ALA A 7 0.12 8.71 -59.65
N VAL A 8 -0.12 9.30 -58.46
CA VAL A 8 -1.31 9.21 -57.55
C VAL A 8 -1.60 7.83 -56.91
N VAL A 9 -1.54 7.62 -55.58
CA VAL A 9 -2.37 8.20 -54.50
C VAL A 9 -1.55 8.40 -53.21
N LEU A 10 -1.72 9.57 -52.60
CA LEU A 10 -1.30 9.94 -51.25
C LEU A 10 -2.39 9.49 -50.27
N LEU A 11 -2.07 8.73 -49.23
CA LEU A 11 -2.91 8.61 -48.04
C LEU A 11 -1.99 8.66 -46.81
N ALA A 12 -2.03 9.81 -46.14
CA ALA A 12 -1.32 10.07 -44.91
C ALA A 12 -1.96 9.26 -43.77
N VAL A 13 -1.12 8.60 -42.98
CA VAL A 13 -1.46 8.11 -41.66
C VAL A 13 -1.55 9.33 -40.75
N ILE A 14 -2.79 9.71 -40.41
CA ILE A 14 -3.13 10.57 -39.28
C ILE A 14 -3.62 9.62 -38.18
N ALA A 15 -3.19 9.88 -36.95
CA ALA A 15 -3.60 9.21 -35.73
C ALA A 15 -5.11 8.89 -35.68
N SER A 16 -5.44 7.62 -35.42
CA SER A 16 -6.81 7.17 -35.16
C SER A 16 -7.04 7.12 -33.65
N ILE A 17 -7.08 8.29 -33.02
CA ILE A 17 -7.95 8.52 -31.86
C ILE A 17 -9.36 8.11 -32.32
N PRO A 18 -10.29 7.61 -31.49
CA PRO A 18 -11.67 7.96 -31.72
C PRO A 18 -11.75 9.48 -31.52
N LEU A 19 -11.35 10.25 -32.54
CA LEU A 19 -12.26 11.26 -32.99
C LEU A 19 -13.56 10.47 -33.21
N ILE A 20 -14.42 10.46 -32.19
CA ILE A 20 -15.74 11.00 -32.43
C ILE A 20 -15.40 12.27 -33.18
N ALA A 21 -15.49 12.21 -34.51
CA ALA A 21 -15.72 13.39 -35.28
C ALA A 21 -16.93 13.97 -34.56
N ALA A 22 -16.69 14.92 -33.64
CA ALA A 22 -17.67 15.87 -33.23
C ALA A 22 -18.02 16.47 -34.57
N ALA A 23 -19.06 15.90 -35.20
CA ALA A 23 -19.47 16.24 -36.54
C ALA A 23 -19.44 17.75 -36.54
N GLU A 24 -18.60 18.36 -37.38
CA GLU A 24 -18.30 19.79 -37.32
C GLU A 24 -19.65 20.54 -37.37
N GLY A 25 -20.23 20.86 -36.20
CA GLY A 25 -21.67 21.12 -36.13
C GLY A 25 -22.37 20.83 -34.80
N GLY A 26 -22.06 19.77 -34.04
CA GLY A 26 -22.86 19.35 -32.86
C GLY A 26 -22.52 20.01 -31.51
N ILE A 27 -23.38 19.80 -30.49
CA ILE A 27 -23.14 20.14 -29.06
C ILE A 27 -23.16 18.84 -28.24
N THR A 28 -22.08 18.54 -27.50
CA THR A 28 -22.01 17.41 -26.57
C THR A 28 -22.25 17.89 -25.14
N LEU A 29 -23.16 17.23 -24.42
CA LEU A 29 -23.44 17.43 -23.00
C LEU A 29 -23.25 16.10 -22.25
N ARG A 30 -23.10 16.14 -20.93
CA ARG A 30 -23.00 14.92 -20.09
C ARG A 30 -24.18 13.96 -20.29
N SER A 31 -25.33 14.50 -20.64
CA SER A 31 -26.61 13.80 -20.83
C SER A 31 -26.87 13.32 -22.28
N GLY A 32 -25.96 13.60 -23.21
CA GLY A 32 -26.07 13.18 -24.61
C GLY A 32 -25.50 14.19 -25.62
N HIS A 33 -25.52 13.82 -26.90
CA HIS A 33 -25.04 14.63 -28.02
C HIS A 33 -26.21 15.14 -28.88
N LEU A 34 -26.11 16.38 -29.36
CA LEU A 34 -27.09 17.01 -30.24
C LEU A 34 -26.41 17.47 -31.54
N SER A 35 -26.69 16.75 -32.63
CA SER A 35 -26.06 16.93 -33.94
C SER A 35 -26.54 18.19 -34.69
N GLY A 36 -27.70 18.73 -34.32
CA GLY A 36 -28.30 19.90 -34.95
C GLY A 36 -29.70 20.25 -34.41
N PRO A 37 -30.34 21.32 -34.90
CA PRO A 37 -31.56 21.89 -34.31
C PRO A 37 -32.83 21.03 -34.44
N GLU A 38 -32.80 19.96 -35.26
CA GLU A 38 -33.93 19.07 -35.55
C GLU A 38 -33.70 17.61 -35.14
N ASP A 39 -32.65 17.28 -34.38
CA ASP A 39 -32.29 15.89 -34.05
C ASP A 39 -32.73 15.48 -32.62
N PRO A 40 -33.96 14.98 -32.42
CA PRO A 40 -34.34 14.31 -31.18
C PRO A 40 -33.82 12.86 -31.11
N ALA A 41 -33.18 12.33 -32.18
CA ALA A 41 -32.77 10.93 -32.25
C ALA A 41 -31.57 10.61 -31.35
N GLY A 42 -30.73 11.61 -31.04
CA GLY A 42 -29.64 11.51 -30.06
C GLY A 42 -30.07 11.43 -28.59
N LEU A 43 -31.38 11.56 -28.28
CA LEU A 43 -31.93 11.44 -26.92
C LEU A 43 -32.69 10.12 -26.74
N ALA A 44 -32.64 9.55 -25.53
CA ALA A 44 -33.39 8.33 -25.19
C ALA A 44 -34.90 8.53 -25.47
N PRO A 45 -35.62 7.53 -26.03
CA PRO A 45 -37.00 7.70 -26.51
C PRO A 45 -37.99 8.25 -25.47
N HIS A 46 -37.83 7.91 -24.20
CA HIS A 46 -38.69 8.37 -23.10
C HIS A 46 -38.39 9.83 -22.67
N LEU A 47 -37.29 10.42 -23.13
CA LEU A 47 -36.85 11.78 -22.82
C LEU A 47 -37.17 12.80 -23.93
N ARG A 48 -37.79 12.34 -25.03
CA ARG A 48 -38.20 13.17 -26.17
C ARG A 48 -39.56 13.81 -25.88
N ARG A 49 -39.60 15.11 -25.57
CA ARG A 49 -40.88 15.87 -25.68
C ARG A 49 -41.16 16.16 -27.15
N GLU A 50 -42.41 15.96 -27.58
CA GLU A 50 -42.88 16.41 -28.89
C GLU A 50 -42.70 17.94 -29.01
N ALA A 51 -41.79 18.34 -29.92
CA ALA A 51 -41.54 19.69 -30.43
C ALA A 51 -41.68 20.86 -29.42
N ALA A 52 -40.63 21.13 -28.64
CA ALA A 52 -40.51 22.42 -27.97
C ALA A 52 -40.36 23.55 -29.02
N SER A 53 -41.33 24.46 -29.11
CA SER A 53 -41.26 25.60 -30.04
C SER A 53 -40.38 26.72 -29.49
N LEU A 54 -39.45 27.22 -30.31
CA LEU A 54 -38.66 28.42 -30.00
C LEU A 54 -39.49 29.71 -29.99
N SER A 55 -40.75 29.68 -30.45
CA SER A 55 -41.63 30.85 -30.53
C SER A 55 -42.03 31.42 -29.15
N GLY A 56 -42.08 30.56 -28.12
CA GLY A 56 -42.44 30.93 -26.75
C GLY A 56 -41.32 31.56 -25.94
N GLY A 57 -40.08 31.57 -26.44
CA GLY A 57 -38.89 31.90 -25.65
C GLY A 57 -38.46 30.75 -24.73
N GLY A 58 -37.56 31.03 -23.79
CA GLY A 58 -37.08 30.05 -22.79
C GLY A 58 -35.62 29.65 -22.96
N ALA A 59 -35.18 28.65 -22.17
CA ALA A 59 -33.81 28.13 -22.22
C ALA A 59 -33.52 27.42 -23.54
N VAL A 60 -32.40 27.77 -24.17
CA VAL A 60 -31.97 27.29 -25.48
C VAL A 60 -30.49 26.90 -25.47
N LEU A 61 -30.15 25.95 -26.33
CA LEU A 61 -28.78 25.63 -26.73
C LEU A 61 -28.45 26.38 -28.01
N LEU A 62 -27.28 27.00 -28.05
CA LEU A 62 -26.80 27.76 -29.20
C LEU A 62 -25.40 27.30 -29.59
N ARG A 63 -25.24 26.97 -30.88
CA ARG A 63 -23.95 26.69 -31.50
C ARG A 63 -23.46 27.93 -32.25
N LEU A 64 -22.18 28.26 -32.08
CA LEU A 64 -21.54 29.39 -32.75
C LEU A 64 -20.59 28.93 -33.88
N ASN A 65 -20.47 29.77 -34.91
CA ASN A 65 -19.48 29.64 -35.98
C ASN A 65 -18.09 30.19 -35.59
N ALA A 66 -18.01 30.96 -34.49
CA ALA A 66 -16.79 31.62 -34.01
C ALA A 66 -16.61 31.46 -32.49
N ALA A 67 -15.39 31.66 -32.01
CA ALA A 67 -15.07 31.60 -30.58
C ALA A 67 -15.73 32.75 -29.80
N PRO A 68 -16.04 32.59 -28.50
CA PRO A 68 -16.73 33.59 -27.70
C PRO A 68 -15.90 34.87 -27.59
N SER A 69 -16.57 36.02 -27.63
CA SER A 69 -15.95 37.31 -27.34
C SER A 69 -16.98 38.26 -26.73
N PRO A 70 -16.56 39.32 -26.00
CA PRO A 70 -17.47 40.33 -25.48
C PRO A 70 -18.36 40.93 -26.57
N ALA A 71 -17.81 41.15 -27.77
CA ALA A 71 -18.55 41.69 -28.90
C ALA A 71 -19.66 40.74 -29.43
N ILE A 72 -19.41 39.43 -29.43
CA ILE A 72 -20.43 38.42 -29.78
C ILE A 72 -21.51 38.37 -28.70
N ARG A 73 -21.13 38.41 -27.42
CA ARG A 73 -22.07 38.47 -26.30
C ARG A 73 -23.02 39.66 -26.41
N THR A 74 -22.50 40.87 -26.64
CA THR A 74 -23.33 42.07 -26.83
C THR A 74 -24.30 41.95 -28.01
N ARG A 75 -23.89 41.32 -29.12
CA ARG A 75 -24.77 41.11 -30.28
C ARG A 75 -25.87 40.07 -30.03
N LEU A 76 -25.54 38.98 -29.34
CA LEU A 76 -26.53 37.98 -28.92
C LEU A 76 -27.56 38.58 -27.97
N GLU A 77 -27.11 39.34 -26.98
CA GLU A 77 -27.97 40.06 -26.03
C GLU A 77 -28.84 41.10 -26.75
N GLY A 78 -28.27 41.87 -27.68
CA GLY A 78 -29.00 42.82 -28.52
C GLY A 78 -30.02 42.18 -29.48
N ALA A 79 -29.84 40.92 -29.88
CA ALA A 79 -30.79 40.14 -30.66
C ALA A 79 -31.89 39.49 -29.81
N GLY A 80 -31.81 39.57 -28.48
CA GLY A 80 -32.81 39.05 -27.55
C GLY A 80 -32.45 37.71 -26.89
N LEU A 81 -31.17 37.35 -26.84
CA LEU A 81 -30.66 36.15 -26.15
C LEU A 81 -29.73 36.52 -24.99
N THR A 82 -30.12 36.20 -23.76
CA THR A 82 -29.24 36.37 -22.59
C THR A 82 -28.36 35.13 -22.42
N VAL A 83 -27.03 35.30 -22.41
CA VAL A 83 -26.10 34.19 -22.22
C VAL A 83 -26.08 33.78 -20.74
N LEU A 84 -26.38 32.51 -20.46
CA LEU A 84 -26.43 31.96 -19.10
C LEU A 84 -25.17 31.15 -18.75
N ALA A 85 -24.68 30.32 -19.68
CA ALA A 85 -23.48 29.51 -19.47
C ALA A 85 -22.80 29.17 -20.80
N TRP A 86 -21.47 29.09 -20.82
CA TRP A 86 -20.70 28.59 -21.97
C TRP A 86 -20.47 27.09 -21.82
N LEU A 87 -20.67 26.32 -22.89
CA LEU A 87 -20.54 24.86 -22.92
C LEU A 87 -19.24 24.39 -23.61
N GLY A 88 -18.37 25.32 -23.97
CA GLY A 88 -17.13 25.08 -24.71
C GLY A 88 -16.79 26.23 -25.67
N PRO A 89 -15.79 26.07 -26.54
CA PRO A 89 -15.22 27.16 -27.34
C PRO A 89 -16.15 27.67 -28.45
N ARG A 90 -17.34 27.09 -28.65
CA ARG A 90 -18.30 27.48 -29.70
C ARG A 90 -19.75 27.08 -29.37
N ALA A 91 -20.09 26.89 -28.09
CA ALA A 91 -21.43 26.48 -27.67
C ALA A 91 -21.83 27.15 -26.34
N LEU A 92 -23.12 27.42 -26.15
CA LEU A 92 -23.65 28.04 -24.93
C LEU A 92 -25.09 27.62 -24.62
N ILE A 93 -25.49 27.81 -23.37
CA ILE A 93 -26.88 27.86 -22.91
C ILE A 93 -27.27 29.34 -22.76
N GLY A 94 -28.42 29.71 -23.32
CA GLY A 94 -28.97 31.05 -23.22
C GLY A 94 -30.46 31.06 -22.90
N GLU A 95 -30.98 32.21 -22.47
CA GLU A 95 -32.40 32.48 -22.33
C GLU A 95 -32.87 33.30 -23.53
N LEU A 96 -33.76 32.73 -24.35
CA LEU A 96 -34.31 33.38 -25.52
C LEU A 96 -35.57 34.17 -25.17
N THR A 97 -35.61 35.44 -25.58
CA THR A 97 -36.82 36.26 -25.48
C THR A 97 -37.87 35.77 -26.48
N ALA A 98 -39.13 35.67 -26.04
CA ALA A 98 -40.25 35.25 -26.89
C ALA A 98 -40.31 36.04 -28.21
N GLY A 99 -40.50 35.33 -29.33
CA GLY A 99 -40.55 35.92 -30.68
C GLY A 99 -39.20 36.39 -31.26
N ARG A 100 -38.07 36.20 -30.58
CA ARG A 100 -36.74 36.65 -31.04
C ARG A 100 -35.88 35.57 -31.70
N SER A 101 -36.38 34.35 -31.85
CA SER A 101 -35.63 33.22 -32.45
C SER A 101 -35.04 33.55 -33.83
N GLU A 102 -35.79 34.24 -34.69
CA GLU A 102 -35.32 34.63 -36.03
C GLU A 102 -34.23 35.70 -35.98
N ALA A 103 -34.33 36.66 -35.06
CA ALA A 103 -33.32 37.71 -34.88
C ALA A 103 -31.98 37.13 -34.43
N VAL A 104 -32.01 36.13 -33.56
CA VAL A 104 -30.81 35.40 -33.11
C VAL A 104 -30.25 34.51 -34.21
N ARG A 105 -31.10 33.80 -34.97
CA ARG A 105 -30.68 32.96 -36.12
C ARG A 105 -30.05 33.77 -37.26
N ALA A 106 -30.42 35.04 -37.40
CA ALA A 106 -29.89 35.92 -38.46
C ALA A 106 -28.48 36.44 -38.17
N LEU A 107 -27.93 36.22 -36.97
CA LEU A 107 -26.58 36.63 -36.64
C LEU A 107 -25.54 35.72 -37.34
N PRO A 108 -24.51 36.28 -38.01
CA PRO A 108 -23.54 35.48 -38.77
C PRO A 108 -22.71 34.54 -37.89
N GLU A 109 -22.61 34.83 -36.59
CA GLU A 109 -21.88 34.01 -35.62
C GLU A 109 -22.69 32.82 -35.10
N VAL A 110 -24.00 32.74 -35.39
CA VAL A 110 -24.87 31.64 -34.95
C VAL A 110 -24.89 30.56 -36.02
N ALA A 111 -24.45 29.35 -35.66
CA ALA A 111 -24.55 28.18 -36.53
C ALA A 111 -25.97 27.62 -36.50
N TRP A 112 -26.51 27.39 -35.30
CA TRP A 112 -27.90 26.99 -35.08
C TRP A 112 -28.31 27.21 -33.61
N ILE A 113 -29.63 27.18 -33.38
CA ILE A 113 -30.27 27.32 -32.07
C ILE A 113 -31.33 26.23 -31.90
N ALA A 114 -31.37 25.59 -30.74
CA ALA A 114 -32.31 24.53 -30.38
C ALA A 114 -32.86 24.74 -28.95
N PRO A 115 -34.05 24.23 -28.62
CA PRO A 115 -34.56 24.23 -27.24
C PRO A 115 -33.64 23.43 -26.31
N TYR A 116 -33.48 23.87 -25.06
CA TYR A 116 -32.78 23.08 -24.04
C TYR A 116 -33.72 22.04 -23.42
N HIS A 117 -33.72 20.83 -23.98
CA HIS A 117 -34.68 19.78 -23.65
C HIS A 117 -34.54 19.25 -22.21
N PRO A 118 -35.65 18.91 -21.52
CA PRO A 118 -35.63 18.31 -20.17
C PRO A 118 -34.70 17.09 -20.04
N GLY A 119 -34.66 16.22 -21.04
CA GLY A 119 -33.77 15.04 -21.05
C GLY A 119 -32.28 15.39 -20.94
N LEU A 120 -31.90 16.59 -21.41
CA LEU A 120 -30.52 17.08 -21.34
C LEU A 120 -30.16 17.70 -19.99
N ARG A 121 -31.14 17.81 -19.07
CA ARG A 121 -30.98 18.40 -17.73
C ARG A 121 -30.78 17.32 -16.65
N LEU A 122 -30.80 16.05 -17.03
CA LEU A 122 -30.62 14.92 -16.12
C LEU A 122 -29.23 14.33 -16.28
N ALA A 123 -28.53 14.11 -15.17
CA ALA A 123 -27.31 13.34 -15.16
C ALA A 123 -27.57 11.88 -15.58
N PRO A 124 -26.67 11.25 -16.36
CA PRO A 124 -26.83 9.86 -16.80
C PRO A 124 -27.15 8.90 -15.66
N GLU A 125 -26.48 9.07 -14.52
CA GLU A 125 -26.70 8.25 -13.34
C GLU A 125 -28.09 8.42 -12.72
N ILE A 126 -28.65 9.64 -12.75
CA ILE A 126 -30.03 9.90 -12.28
C ILE A 126 -31.06 9.34 -13.29
N ALA A 127 -30.74 9.41 -14.59
CA ALA A 127 -31.56 8.88 -15.67
C ALA A 127 -31.55 7.33 -15.75
N ALA A 128 -30.45 6.68 -15.35
CA ALA A 128 -30.28 5.23 -15.39
C ALA A 128 -30.87 4.50 -14.16
N LEU A 129 -31.20 5.21 -13.07
CA LEU A 129 -31.78 4.59 -11.87
C LEU A 129 -33.02 3.74 -12.19
N THR A 130 -33.11 2.57 -11.57
CA THR A 130 -34.26 1.66 -11.57
C THR A 130 -34.91 1.60 -10.19
N ALA A 131 -36.16 1.15 -10.11
CA ALA A 131 -36.97 1.19 -8.88
C ALA A 131 -36.72 0.01 -7.90
N SER A 132 -35.56 -0.66 -7.95
CA SER A 132 -35.28 -1.85 -7.12
C SER A 132 -35.11 -1.53 -5.60
N ALA A 133 -35.12 -2.59 -4.77
CA ALA A 133 -35.29 -2.63 -3.30
C ALA A 133 -34.31 -1.72 -2.48
N PRO A 134 -34.54 -1.50 -1.16
CA PRO A 134 -34.28 -0.24 -0.48
C PRO A 134 -32.78 0.06 -0.29
N ARG A 135 -32.18 0.78 -1.25
CA ARG A 135 -30.91 1.49 -1.03
C ARG A 135 -31.13 2.69 -0.09
N PRO A 136 -30.10 3.14 0.66
CA PRO A 136 -30.17 4.40 1.41
C PRO A 136 -30.58 5.57 0.49
N ARG A 137 -31.20 6.61 1.07
CA ARG A 137 -31.56 7.82 0.31
C ARG A 137 -30.29 8.39 -0.30
N ILE A 138 -30.31 8.68 -1.60
CA ILE A 138 -29.17 9.27 -2.30
C ILE A 138 -29.29 10.80 -2.29
N PRO A 139 -28.18 11.53 -2.11
CA PRO A 139 -28.19 12.98 -2.17
C PRO A 139 -28.27 13.46 -3.62
N VAL A 140 -29.23 14.33 -3.89
CA VAL A 140 -29.55 14.88 -5.21
C VAL A 140 -29.34 16.39 -5.16
N VAL A 141 -28.76 16.93 -6.23
CA VAL A 141 -28.64 18.38 -6.44
C VAL A 141 -29.49 18.81 -7.62
N ILE A 142 -30.27 19.89 -7.44
CA ILE A 142 -30.92 20.62 -8.53
C ILE A 142 -30.28 22.00 -8.63
N GLU A 143 -29.70 22.29 -9.78
CA GLU A 143 -29.16 23.60 -10.14
C GLU A 143 -30.19 24.38 -10.97
N LEU A 144 -30.36 25.66 -10.65
CA LEU A 144 -31.29 26.54 -11.32
C LEU A 144 -30.57 27.38 -12.39
N LEU A 145 -31.34 27.87 -13.37
CA LEU A 145 -30.87 28.90 -14.29
C LEU A 145 -30.54 30.18 -13.50
N ALA A 146 -29.46 30.88 -13.87
CA ALA A 146 -28.85 31.95 -13.06
C ALA A 146 -29.74 33.16 -12.73
N THR A 147 -30.91 33.28 -13.36
CA THR A 147 -31.88 34.38 -13.19
C THR A 147 -33.13 33.97 -12.41
N ARG A 148 -33.21 32.74 -11.90
CA ARG A 148 -34.45 32.17 -11.32
C ARG A 148 -34.42 32.15 -9.79
N ASP A 149 -35.56 32.50 -9.21
CA ASP A 149 -35.80 32.41 -7.77
C ASP A 149 -35.99 30.94 -7.35
N PRO A 150 -35.25 30.42 -6.36
CA PRO A 150 -35.44 29.07 -5.85
C PRO A 150 -36.72 28.86 -5.03
N ALA A 151 -37.35 29.91 -4.50
CA ALA A 151 -38.48 29.78 -3.56
C ALA A 151 -39.70 29.03 -4.13
N PRO A 152 -40.13 29.22 -5.40
CA PRO A 152 -41.21 28.43 -6.02
C PRO A 152 -40.84 26.95 -6.20
N LEU A 153 -39.57 26.64 -6.40
CA LEU A 153 -39.08 25.27 -6.56
C LEU A 153 -39.08 24.54 -5.21
N ILE A 154 -38.60 25.21 -4.15
CA ILE A 154 -38.62 24.71 -2.77
C ILE A 154 -40.06 24.36 -2.35
N ARG A 155 -41.04 25.23 -2.66
CA ARG A 155 -42.46 24.94 -2.36
C ARG A 155 -42.99 23.72 -3.12
N ARG A 156 -42.61 23.54 -4.39
CA ARG A 156 -43.00 22.36 -5.18
C ARG A 156 -42.37 21.07 -4.65
N LEU A 157 -41.10 21.11 -4.27
CA LEU A 157 -40.41 19.98 -3.63
C LEU A 157 -41.07 19.64 -2.27
N GLY A 158 -41.39 20.65 -1.46
CA GLY A 158 -42.11 20.45 -0.19
C GLY A 158 -43.50 19.83 -0.36
N ALA A 159 -44.26 20.23 -1.39
CA ALA A 159 -45.54 19.61 -1.73
C ALA A 159 -45.40 18.14 -2.19
N GLN A 160 -44.20 17.75 -2.64
CA GLN A 160 -43.83 16.37 -2.94
C GLN A 160 -43.19 15.67 -1.73
N GLY A 161 -43.26 16.24 -0.52
CA GLY A 161 -42.69 15.64 0.69
C GLY A 161 -41.16 15.54 0.67
N ILE A 162 -40.48 16.42 -0.08
CA ILE A 162 -39.02 16.49 -0.17
C ILE A 162 -38.54 17.71 0.63
N GLU A 163 -37.68 17.45 1.60
CA GLU A 163 -37.03 18.49 2.39
C GLU A 163 -35.69 18.87 1.74
N VAL A 164 -35.47 20.18 1.59
CA VAL A 164 -34.21 20.72 1.06
C VAL A 164 -33.23 20.91 2.23
N LEU A 165 -32.14 20.14 2.23
CA LEU A 165 -31.15 20.05 3.30
C LEU A 165 -30.01 21.05 3.16
N GLY A 166 -29.66 21.45 1.94
CA GLY A 166 -28.57 22.40 1.67
C GLY A 166 -28.92 23.38 0.56
N ARG A 167 -28.43 24.63 0.68
CA ARG A 167 -28.70 25.71 -0.28
C ARG A 167 -27.43 26.51 -0.56
N ALA A 168 -27.07 26.64 -1.83
CA ALA A 168 -26.11 27.65 -2.26
C ALA A 168 -26.88 28.80 -2.92
N PRO A 169 -26.73 30.06 -2.46
CA PRO A 169 -27.39 31.20 -3.09
C PRO A 169 -26.84 31.46 -4.50
N ALA A 170 -27.64 32.12 -5.34
CA ALA A 170 -27.17 32.59 -6.64
C ALA A 170 -26.03 33.62 -6.46
N ARG A 171 -24.99 33.54 -7.30
CA ARG A 171 -23.89 34.52 -7.31
C ARG A 171 -24.01 35.40 -8.55
N HIS A 172 -24.01 36.72 -8.32
CA HIS A 172 -24.05 37.72 -9.38
C HIS A 172 -22.62 38.21 -9.67
N GLY A 173 -22.11 37.93 -10.87
CA GLY A 173 -20.75 38.27 -11.30
C GLY A 173 -20.57 38.11 -12.81
N ALA A 174 -19.33 38.20 -13.33
CA ALA A 174 -19.03 38.13 -14.77
C ALA A 174 -19.54 36.83 -15.46
N VAL A 175 -19.61 35.74 -14.68
CA VAL A 175 -20.29 34.48 -15.01
C VAL A 175 -21.37 34.22 -13.95
N PRO A 176 -22.64 34.56 -14.21
CA PRO A 176 -23.71 34.39 -13.24
C PRO A 176 -23.99 32.89 -12.99
N ARG A 177 -24.06 32.48 -11.73
CA ARG A 177 -24.38 31.09 -11.33
C ARG A 177 -25.72 31.05 -10.59
N GLY A 178 -26.57 30.09 -10.94
CA GLY A 178 -27.88 29.92 -10.30
C GLY A 178 -27.80 29.27 -8.93
N ALA A 179 -28.93 29.32 -8.21
CA ALA A 179 -29.05 28.68 -6.91
C ALA A 179 -28.95 27.16 -7.04
N ARG A 180 -28.41 26.50 -6.01
CA ARG A 180 -28.35 25.02 -5.92
C ARG A 180 -29.16 24.55 -4.71
N LEU A 181 -30.01 23.56 -4.92
CA LEU A 181 -30.81 22.91 -3.87
C LEU A 181 -30.33 21.46 -3.71
N VAL A 182 -30.00 21.06 -2.49
CA VAL A 182 -29.57 19.69 -2.17
C VAL A 182 -30.59 19.02 -1.26
N PHE A 183 -30.96 17.77 -1.55
CA PHE A 183 -31.89 16.98 -0.75
C PHE A 183 -31.60 15.47 -0.86
N LEU A 184 -32.13 14.69 0.07
CA LEU A 184 -32.06 13.22 0.04
C LEU A 184 -33.35 12.63 -0.53
N ALA A 185 -33.25 11.70 -1.49
CA ALA A 185 -34.40 10.97 -2.02
C ALA A 185 -34.07 9.49 -2.28
N SER A 186 -35.05 8.61 -2.10
CA SER A 186 -34.85 7.18 -2.43
C SER A 186 -34.82 6.97 -3.95
N PRO A 187 -34.13 5.93 -4.46
CA PRO A 187 -34.12 5.61 -5.88
C PRO A 187 -35.53 5.49 -6.49
N ALA A 188 -36.45 4.79 -5.82
CA ALA A 188 -37.85 4.68 -6.25
C ALA A 188 -38.55 6.05 -6.36
N ARG A 189 -38.25 6.99 -5.45
CA ARG A 189 -38.81 8.35 -5.49
C ARG A 189 -38.22 9.19 -6.61
N ILE A 190 -36.93 9.03 -6.90
CA ILE A 190 -36.23 9.71 -7.99
C ILE A 190 -36.73 9.21 -9.34
N VAL A 191 -36.84 7.89 -9.52
CA VAL A 191 -37.40 7.29 -10.74
C VAL A 191 -38.82 7.81 -11.01
N ALA A 192 -39.65 7.94 -9.96
CA ALA A 192 -41.02 8.43 -10.10
C ALA A 192 -41.14 9.92 -10.45
N LEU A 193 -40.14 10.75 -10.13
CA LEU A 193 -40.26 12.22 -10.19
C LEU A 193 -39.21 12.92 -11.07
N ARG A 194 -38.13 12.26 -11.48
CA ARG A 194 -37.00 12.86 -12.22
C ARG A 194 -37.43 13.56 -13.51
N GLU A 195 -38.37 12.98 -14.25
CA GLU A 195 -38.90 13.58 -15.48
C GLU A 195 -39.74 14.83 -15.20
N THR A 196 -40.45 14.84 -14.06
CA THR A 196 -41.21 16.01 -13.60
C THR A 196 -40.27 17.14 -13.20
N TRP A 197 -39.21 16.83 -12.45
CA TRP A 197 -38.21 17.83 -12.04
C TRP A 197 -37.46 18.41 -13.24
N ALA A 198 -36.99 17.56 -14.16
CA ALA A 198 -36.30 17.99 -15.38
C ALA A 198 -37.20 18.85 -16.29
N GLY A 199 -38.51 18.66 -16.21
CA GLY A 199 -39.51 19.40 -16.96
C GLY A 199 -39.82 20.80 -16.43
N TRP A 200 -39.26 21.22 -15.29
CA TRP A 200 -39.47 22.54 -14.72
C TRP A 200 -38.62 23.61 -15.44
N GLU A 201 -39.23 24.75 -15.75
CA GLU A 201 -38.59 25.81 -16.53
C GLU A 201 -37.36 26.41 -15.84
N GLU A 202 -37.33 26.39 -14.51
CA GLU A 202 -36.26 26.99 -13.71
C GLU A 202 -35.00 26.12 -13.60
N VAL A 203 -35.10 24.83 -13.94
CA VAL A 203 -34.02 23.86 -13.77
C VAL A 203 -33.01 23.99 -14.89
N LEU A 204 -31.74 24.16 -14.51
CA LEU A 204 -30.59 24.01 -15.38
C LEU A 204 -30.14 22.55 -15.43
N TRP A 205 -29.93 21.93 -14.26
CA TRP A 205 -29.34 20.59 -14.14
C TRP A 205 -29.83 19.84 -12.90
N ILE A 206 -29.91 18.52 -12.99
CA ILE A 206 -30.21 17.60 -11.89
C ILE A 206 -29.18 16.49 -11.92
N GLY A 207 -28.45 16.31 -10.81
CA GLY A 207 -27.44 15.27 -10.69
C GLY A 207 -27.39 14.65 -9.30
N ARG A 208 -26.62 13.58 -9.15
CA ARG A 208 -26.25 13.07 -7.84
C ARG A 208 -25.28 14.07 -7.21
N ARG A 209 -25.46 14.39 -5.93
CA ARG A 209 -24.44 15.09 -5.15
C ARG A 209 -23.45 14.03 -4.69
N PRO A 210 -22.14 14.20 -4.88
CA PRO A 210 -21.15 13.32 -4.26
C PRO A 210 -21.37 13.30 -2.74
N SER A 211 -21.25 12.12 -2.13
CA SER A 211 -21.11 12.05 -0.67
C SER A 211 -19.68 12.50 -0.39
N TYR A 212 -19.52 13.63 0.29
CA TYR A 212 -18.20 14.06 0.72
C TYR A 212 -17.77 13.15 1.86
N ARG A 213 -16.66 12.43 1.69
CA ARG A 213 -15.86 11.91 2.81
C ARG A 213 -14.94 13.04 3.27
N LEU A 214 -14.60 13.08 4.54
CA LEU A 214 -13.52 13.96 5.01
C LEU A 214 -12.22 13.36 4.45
N LEU A 215 -11.48 14.14 3.66
CA LEU A 215 -10.26 13.71 2.98
C LEU A 215 -9.00 13.90 3.85
N ASN A 216 -9.13 14.48 5.05
CA ASN A 216 -8.01 14.56 6.01
C ASN A 216 -7.72 13.20 6.67
N ASP A 217 -8.74 12.40 6.95
CA ASP A 217 -8.59 10.97 7.27
C ASP A 217 -7.74 10.21 6.24
N ALA A 218 -7.83 10.63 4.97
CA ALA A 218 -7.04 10.01 3.92
C ALA A 218 -5.55 10.34 4.01
N SER A 219 -5.19 11.56 4.45
CA SER A 219 -3.80 11.95 4.68
C SER A 219 -3.16 11.21 5.86
N VAL A 220 -3.96 10.85 6.88
CA VAL A 220 -3.49 10.14 8.08
C VAL A 220 -2.91 8.78 7.73
N TRP A 221 -3.66 7.95 6.99
CA TRP A 221 -3.17 6.63 6.60
C TRP A 221 -2.12 6.71 5.49
N VAL A 222 -2.22 7.67 4.57
CA VAL A 222 -1.19 7.86 3.51
C VAL A 222 0.18 8.14 4.13
N GLY A 223 0.24 8.94 5.20
CA GLY A 223 1.48 9.25 5.91
C GLY A 223 1.95 8.17 6.89
N GLN A 224 1.14 7.15 7.16
CA GLN A 224 1.47 6.06 8.08
C GLN A 224 1.72 4.76 7.32
N SER A 225 0.69 4.16 6.72
CA SER A 225 0.75 2.86 6.02
C SER A 225 0.89 2.98 4.50
N GLY A 226 0.65 4.16 3.93
CA GLY A 226 0.78 4.40 2.50
C GLY A 226 -0.30 3.71 1.67
N LEU A 227 -0.11 3.72 0.34
CA LEU A 227 -1.09 3.22 -0.63
C LEU A 227 -1.31 1.70 -0.54
N ASP A 228 -0.26 0.96 -0.22
CA ASP A 228 -0.30 -0.51 -0.13
C ASP A 228 -0.83 -1.01 1.22
N GLY A 229 -1.00 -0.11 2.20
CA GLY A 229 -1.31 -0.45 3.59
C GLY A 229 -2.80 -0.51 3.94
N GLY A 230 -3.71 -0.51 2.95
CA GLY A 230 -5.16 -0.70 3.19
C GLY A 230 -5.79 0.33 4.13
N GLN A 231 -5.32 1.58 4.08
CA GLN A 231 -5.75 2.69 4.95
C GLN A 231 -5.50 2.48 6.46
N ALA A 232 -4.58 1.58 6.82
CA ALA A 232 -4.18 1.35 8.21
C ALA A 232 -3.47 2.57 8.84
N THR A 233 -3.51 2.67 10.15
CA THR A 233 -2.83 3.72 10.91
C THR A 233 -2.02 3.13 12.05
N PRO A 234 -0.99 2.33 11.76
CA PRO A 234 -0.25 1.55 12.75
C PRO A 234 0.35 2.40 13.87
N ILE A 235 0.76 3.64 13.56
CA ILE A 235 1.36 4.56 14.53
C ILE A 235 0.31 5.04 15.54
N HIS A 236 -0.89 5.41 15.06
CA HIS A 236 -2.02 5.73 15.92
C HIS A 236 -2.51 4.52 16.71
N ASP A 237 -2.55 3.34 16.10
CA ASP A 237 -2.97 2.08 16.74
C ASP A 237 -2.01 1.67 17.88
N ALA A 238 -0.73 2.06 17.79
CA ALA A 238 0.25 1.94 18.86
C ALA A 238 0.10 3.00 19.98
N GLY A 239 -0.85 3.93 19.86
CA GLY A 239 -1.11 4.98 20.84
C GLY A 239 -0.19 6.20 20.74
N LEU A 240 0.54 6.35 19.63
CA LEU A 240 1.29 7.55 19.30
C LEU A 240 0.36 8.52 18.57
N LEU A 241 -0.07 9.57 19.26
CA LEU A 241 -1.07 10.53 18.80
C LEU A 241 -0.57 11.99 18.88
N GLY A 242 0.72 12.20 19.18
CA GLY A 242 1.34 13.49 19.41
C GLY A 242 1.31 13.93 20.87
N GLU A 243 1.08 13.03 21.83
CA GLU A 243 0.96 13.40 23.24
C GLU A 243 2.27 14.02 23.76
N GLY A 244 2.14 15.12 24.50
CA GLY A 244 3.27 15.87 25.04
C GLY A 244 4.03 16.74 24.03
N GLN A 245 3.66 16.68 22.74
CA GLN A 245 4.25 17.52 21.71
C GLN A 245 3.58 18.89 21.64
N VAL A 246 4.35 19.91 21.30
CA VAL A 246 3.87 21.28 21.05
C VAL A 246 4.34 21.72 19.67
N VAL A 247 3.38 22.03 18.80
CA VAL A 247 3.63 22.49 17.44
C VAL A 247 3.18 23.94 17.32
N ALA A 248 4.07 24.79 16.81
CA ALA A 248 3.73 26.16 16.46
C ALA A 248 3.22 26.25 15.01
N VAL A 249 2.13 26.99 14.80
CA VAL A 249 1.54 27.28 13.50
C VAL A 249 1.57 28.78 13.29
N PHE A 250 2.37 29.26 12.33
CA PHE A 250 2.38 30.67 11.96
C PHE A 250 1.65 30.85 10.63
N ASP A 251 0.46 31.44 10.68
CA ASP A 251 -0.46 31.55 9.54
C ASP A 251 -1.46 32.72 9.75
N THR A 252 -2.60 32.75 9.06
CA THR A 252 -3.60 33.85 9.10
C THR A 252 -4.41 33.94 10.39
N GLY A 253 -4.17 33.05 11.36
CA GLY A 253 -4.88 33.00 12.63
C GLY A 253 -5.52 31.65 12.95
N LEU A 254 -6.45 31.62 13.90
CA LEU A 254 -7.23 30.44 14.30
C LEU A 254 -8.67 30.82 14.70
N ASP A 255 -9.65 30.10 14.18
CA ASP A 255 -11.04 30.18 14.64
C ASP A 255 -11.17 29.75 16.12
N ALA A 256 -11.59 30.69 16.97
CA ALA A 256 -11.45 30.59 18.42
C ALA A 256 -12.42 29.61 19.08
N ASP A 257 -13.60 29.38 18.49
CA ASP A 257 -14.62 28.47 19.04
C ASP A 257 -14.67 27.11 18.32
N MET A 258 -13.78 26.91 17.34
CA MET A 258 -13.74 25.71 16.54
C MET A 258 -13.51 24.47 17.39
N CYS A 259 -14.42 23.50 17.32
CA CYS A 259 -14.45 22.37 18.26
C CYS A 259 -13.23 21.46 18.21
N TYR A 260 -12.45 21.50 17.12
CA TYR A 260 -11.16 20.81 17.07
C TYR A 260 -10.12 21.40 18.05
N PHE A 261 -10.30 22.65 18.47
CA PHE A 261 -9.34 23.41 19.30
C PHE A 261 -9.92 23.93 20.62
N ARG A 262 -11.21 24.26 20.65
CA ARG A 262 -11.86 24.88 21.79
C ARG A 262 -11.76 24.02 23.06
N ASP A 263 -11.67 24.69 24.19
CA ASP A 263 -11.76 24.11 25.53
C ASP A 263 -13.01 24.62 26.26
N ASP A 264 -14.03 23.76 26.38
CA ASP A 264 -15.28 24.11 27.08
C ASP A 264 -15.09 24.29 28.60
N ALA A 265 -14.01 23.75 29.18
CA ALA A 265 -13.75 23.80 30.62
C ALA A 265 -12.97 25.05 31.03
N LEU A 266 -12.00 25.47 30.22
CA LEU A 266 -11.12 26.61 30.51
C LEU A 266 -11.49 27.87 29.70
N GLY A 267 -12.24 27.73 28.61
CA GLY A 267 -12.58 28.82 27.70
C GLY A 267 -11.40 29.21 26.79
N LEU A 268 -11.44 30.43 26.26
CA LEU A 268 -10.44 30.91 25.30
C LEU A 268 -9.00 30.86 25.88
N PRO A 269 -8.00 30.52 25.04
CA PRO A 269 -6.61 30.50 25.45
C PRO A 269 -6.08 31.90 25.78
N PRO A 270 -4.94 32.00 26.50
CA PRO A 270 -4.21 33.25 26.66
C PRO A 270 -3.85 33.84 25.29
N VAL A 271 -3.95 35.17 25.18
CA VAL A 271 -3.55 35.93 23.99
C VAL A 271 -2.37 36.84 24.29
N VAL A 272 -1.45 36.97 23.34
CA VAL A 272 -0.29 37.87 23.43
C VAL A 272 -0.23 38.76 22.19
N MET A 273 0.22 40.02 22.34
CA MET A 273 0.42 40.93 21.22
C MET A 273 1.92 41.08 20.91
N GLY A 274 2.29 40.99 19.65
CA GLY A 274 3.69 41.07 19.21
C GLY A 274 4.51 39.84 19.61
N THR A 275 5.83 39.99 19.71
CA THR A 275 6.79 38.87 19.88
C THR A 275 7.19 38.60 21.33
N ASP A 276 6.40 39.07 22.32
CA ASP A 276 6.59 38.68 23.72
C ASP A 276 6.15 37.21 23.88
N PRO A 277 6.94 36.31 24.48
CA PRO A 277 6.51 34.93 24.72
C PRO A 277 5.28 34.81 25.64
N GLY A 278 5.00 35.84 26.45
CA GLY A 278 3.87 35.84 27.38
C GLY A 278 3.93 34.67 28.36
N THR A 279 2.78 34.07 28.66
CA THR A 279 2.70 32.87 29.49
C THR A 279 1.65 31.93 28.92
N PRO A 280 2.06 30.88 28.18
CA PRO A 280 1.16 29.85 27.70
C PRO A 280 0.49 29.11 28.86
N ASP A 281 -0.74 28.64 28.63
CA ASP A 281 -1.44 27.78 29.57
C ASP A 281 -1.33 26.31 29.10
N PRO A 282 -0.46 25.49 29.72
CA PRO A 282 -0.33 24.07 29.35
C PRO A 282 -1.52 23.22 29.80
N THR A 283 -2.46 23.78 30.57
CA THR A 283 -3.68 23.07 31.00
C THR A 283 -4.81 23.18 29.99
N GLN A 284 -4.72 24.12 29.04
CA GLN A 284 -5.59 24.17 27.87
C GLN A 284 -5.52 22.85 27.10
N ARG A 285 -6.70 22.34 26.71
CA ARG A 285 -6.82 21.07 25.99
C ARG A 285 -5.94 21.01 24.73
N LYS A 286 -5.96 22.08 23.93
CA LYS A 286 -5.34 22.09 22.60
C LYS A 286 -4.44 23.28 22.38
N VAL A 287 -4.98 24.51 22.43
CA VAL A 287 -4.24 25.73 22.12
C VAL A 287 -3.72 26.34 23.40
N ARG A 288 -2.41 26.42 23.56
CA ARG A 288 -1.78 26.93 24.80
C ARG A 288 -1.72 28.45 24.85
N VAL A 289 -1.62 29.09 23.68
CA VAL A 289 -1.53 30.54 23.51
C VAL A 289 -1.81 30.89 22.04
N VAL A 290 -2.37 32.08 21.81
CA VAL A 290 -2.50 32.72 20.49
C VAL A 290 -1.73 34.05 20.51
N ASP A 291 -0.74 34.17 19.63
CA ASP A 291 0.09 35.36 19.48
C ASP A 291 -0.39 36.19 18.29
N PHE A 292 -0.98 37.35 18.56
CA PHE A 292 -1.41 38.32 17.55
C PHE A 292 -0.21 39.17 17.10
N LEU A 293 0.35 38.83 15.95
CA LEU A 293 1.54 39.46 15.40
C LEU A 293 1.19 40.63 14.47
N TRP A 294 -0.02 40.65 13.91
CA TRP A 294 -0.54 41.82 13.20
C TRP A 294 -1.29 42.75 14.16
N ASN A 295 -0.83 43.98 14.29
CA ASN A 295 -1.33 44.93 15.29
C ASN A 295 -2.72 45.55 14.98
N LEU A 296 -3.35 45.15 13.88
CA LEU A 296 -4.68 45.58 13.50
C LEU A 296 -5.76 44.54 13.81
N ASP A 297 -5.38 43.30 14.09
CA ASP A 297 -6.31 42.31 14.63
C ASP A 297 -6.59 42.64 16.10
N ASP A 298 -7.88 42.66 16.46
CA ASP A 298 -8.31 42.80 17.84
C ASP A 298 -8.55 41.42 18.47
N PRO A 299 -7.76 41.00 19.47
CA PRO A 299 -8.01 39.73 20.16
C PRO A 299 -9.36 39.70 20.89
N ALA A 300 -10.05 40.83 21.05
CA ALA A 300 -11.41 40.90 21.57
C ALA A 300 -12.49 40.77 20.48
N ASP A 301 -12.15 40.85 19.19
CA ASP A 301 -13.07 40.66 18.06
C ASP A 301 -12.88 39.27 17.43
N PRO A 302 -13.85 38.36 17.60
CA PRO A 302 -13.87 37.04 17.00
C PRO A 302 -13.59 36.98 15.49
N ALA A 303 -14.02 38.00 14.75
CA ALA A 303 -13.84 38.06 13.30
C ALA A 303 -12.39 38.32 12.89
N ASP A 304 -11.56 38.78 13.82
CA ASP A 304 -10.15 39.12 13.61
C ASP A 304 -9.21 37.98 14.02
N TRP A 305 -9.68 36.91 14.68
CA TRP A 305 -8.83 35.78 15.07
C TRP A 305 -8.42 34.89 13.89
N ASP A 306 -9.25 34.79 12.84
CA ASP A 306 -8.86 34.25 11.53
C ASP A 306 -9.86 34.76 10.49
N SER A 307 -9.59 35.95 9.93
CA SER A 307 -10.50 36.59 8.98
C SER A 307 -10.50 35.93 7.59
N GLN A 308 -9.64 34.92 7.35
CA GLN A 308 -9.46 34.26 6.07
C GLN A 308 -9.87 32.77 6.08
N GLY A 309 -9.46 32.03 7.10
CA GLY A 309 -9.76 30.60 7.31
C GLY A 309 -8.61 29.64 7.00
N HIS A 310 -7.50 30.11 6.43
CA HIS A 310 -6.37 29.26 6.05
C HIS A 310 -5.59 28.76 7.27
N GLY A 311 -5.29 29.62 8.24
CA GLY A 311 -4.61 29.24 9.48
C GLY A 311 -5.41 28.21 10.28
N THR A 312 -6.73 28.36 10.34
CA THR A 312 -7.64 27.36 10.94
C THR A 312 -7.53 25.99 10.27
N HIS A 313 -7.53 25.95 8.92
CA HIS A 313 -7.39 24.71 8.16
C HIS A 313 -6.02 24.05 8.36
N VAL A 314 -4.97 24.86 8.35
CA VAL A 314 -3.58 24.44 8.60
C VAL A 314 -3.44 23.84 10.00
N ALA A 315 -3.89 24.54 11.04
CA ALA A 315 -3.86 24.06 12.42
C ALA A 315 -4.62 22.74 12.60
N GLY A 316 -5.76 22.59 11.92
CA GLY A 316 -6.56 21.37 11.96
C GLY A 316 -5.83 20.18 11.35
N SER A 317 -5.08 20.40 10.26
CA SER A 317 -4.30 19.33 9.61
C SER A 317 -3.14 18.86 10.48
N VAL A 318 -2.56 19.74 11.32
CA VAL A 318 -1.53 19.37 12.30
C VAL A 318 -2.12 18.52 13.42
N ALA A 319 -3.07 19.07 14.16
CA ALA A 319 -3.46 18.55 15.47
C ALA A 319 -4.94 18.77 15.83
N GLY A 320 -5.83 18.95 14.84
CA GLY A 320 -7.26 18.95 15.10
C GLY A 320 -7.69 17.68 15.84
N ASP A 321 -8.56 17.81 16.83
CA ASP A 321 -9.13 16.68 17.60
C ASP A 321 -10.57 17.06 17.95
N ASP A 322 -11.58 16.38 17.39
CA ASP A 322 -12.98 16.79 17.61
C ASP A 322 -13.34 16.67 19.10
N LEU A 323 -13.96 17.71 19.65
CA LEU A 323 -14.42 17.74 21.03
C LEU A 323 -15.46 16.63 21.33
N ALA A 324 -16.18 16.14 20.33
CA ALA A 324 -17.14 15.05 20.49
C ALA A 324 -16.47 13.68 20.69
N THR A 325 -15.21 13.54 20.24
CA THR A 325 -14.48 12.26 20.14
C THR A 325 -13.09 12.30 20.77
N ILE A 326 -12.74 13.34 21.52
CA ILE A 326 -11.43 13.58 22.17
C ILE A 326 -10.62 12.30 22.42
N GLY A 327 -9.52 12.17 21.68
CA GLY A 327 -8.56 11.07 21.84
C GLY A 327 -9.04 9.72 21.30
N ALA A 328 -10.20 9.66 20.65
CA ALA A 328 -10.63 8.60 19.76
C ALA A 328 -10.56 9.12 18.33
N ARG A 329 -9.84 8.41 17.46
CA ARG A 329 -9.68 8.78 16.06
C ARG A 329 -11.03 9.01 15.40
N ASP A 330 -11.19 10.17 14.79
CA ASP A 330 -12.27 10.47 13.86
C ASP A 330 -11.75 10.96 12.50
N HIS A 331 -12.67 11.11 11.55
CA HIS A 331 -12.31 11.43 10.17
C HIS A 331 -11.91 12.91 9.95
N GLY A 332 -12.07 13.77 10.95
CA GLY A 332 -11.71 15.19 10.95
C GLY A 332 -10.38 15.50 11.63
N ASP A 333 -9.85 14.56 12.42
CA ASP A 333 -8.61 14.70 13.19
C ASP A 333 -7.37 15.00 12.33
N GLY A 334 -6.51 15.87 12.86
CA GLY A 334 -5.18 16.12 12.30
C GLY A 334 -4.26 14.91 12.45
N MET A 335 -3.05 14.99 11.90
CA MET A 335 -2.11 13.87 11.97
C MET A 335 -1.67 13.54 13.41
N ALA A 336 -1.63 14.54 14.30
CA ALA A 336 -1.25 14.41 15.71
C ALA A 336 -2.35 14.96 16.64
N PRO A 337 -3.48 14.24 16.79
CA PRO A 337 -4.67 14.75 17.48
C PRO A 337 -4.48 14.95 18.99
N ARG A 338 -3.38 14.50 19.61
CA ARG A 338 -3.05 14.76 21.02
C ARG A 338 -1.88 15.73 21.22
N ALA A 339 -1.35 16.31 20.15
CA ALA A 339 -0.42 17.43 20.25
C ALA A 339 -1.14 18.72 20.68
N SER A 340 -0.43 19.58 21.40
CA SER A 340 -0.87 20.95 21.69
C SER A 340 -0.34 21.93 20.64
N LEU A 341 -1.02 23.07 20.51
CA LEU A 341 -0.68 24.12 19.56
C LEU A 341 -0.27 25.43 20.23
N VAL A 342 0.69 26.10 19.60
CA VAL A 342 0.94 27.55 19.72
C VAL A 342 0.49 28.15 18.39
N ILE A 343 -0.38 29.15 18.40
CA ILE A 343 -0.82 29.83 17.18
C ILE A 343 -0.15 31.19 17.11
N GLN A 344 0.51 31.46 16.00
CA GLN A 344 1.02 32.78 15.65
C GLN A 344 0.18 33.33 14.51
N ASP A 345 -0.66 34.31 14.84
CA ASP A 345 -1.56 34.98 13.92
C ASP A 345 -0.81 36.13 13.21
N GLY A 346 -0.57 35.92 11.92
CA GLY A 346 0.09 36.86 11.03
C GLY A 346 -0.83 37.86 10.33
N GLY A 347 -2.15 37.73 10.51
CA GLY A 347 -3.18 38.47 9.78
C GLY A 347 -3.28 38.07 8.30
N TYR A 348 -4.16 38.73 7.55
CA TYR A 348 -4.29 38.54 6.09
C TYR A 348 -4.56 39.85 5.33
N GLN A 349 -3.86 40.08 4.21
CA GLN A 349 -4.16 41.18 3.28
C GLN A 349 -3.99 40.78 1.81
N VAL A 350 -4.87 41.31 0.94
CA VAL A 350 -4.98 40.91 -0.48
C VAL A 350 -4.18 41.78 -1.47
N ASP A 351 -3.46 42.82 -1.01
CA ASP A 351 -3.00 43.93 -1.87
C ASP A 351 -1.50 44.33 -1.73
N ASP A 352 -0.63 43.54 -1.10
CA ASP A 352 0.82 43.84 -1.09
C ASP A 352 1.72 42.57 -1.06
N CYS A 353 3.03 42.75 -1.20
CA CYS A 353 4.08 41.70 -1.30
C CYS A 353 4.22 40.72 -0.11
N ALA A 354 3.27 40.72 0.84
CA ALA A 354 3.13 39.71 1.89
C ALA A 354 1.63 39.44 2.11
N ASP A 355 1.16 38.24 1.77
CA ASP A 355 -0.20 37.80 2.09
C ASP A 355 -0.44 37.75 3.62
N LEU A 356 0.65 37.59 4.39
CA LEU A 356 0.72 37.72 5.86
C LEU A 356 1.37 39.05 6.28
N PRO A 357 0.60 40.08 6.65
CA PRO A 357 1.10 41.42 6.95
C PRO A 357 2.03 41.50 8.17
N ALA A 358 1.95 40.57 9.13
CA ALA A 358 2.85 40.53 10.29
C ALA A 358 4.32 40.30 9.91
N ILE A 359 4.56 39.59 8.80
CA ILE A 359 5.90 39.38 8.24
C ILE A 359 6.37 40.68 7.56
N GLY A 360 5.45 41.51 7.06
CA GLY A 360 5.73 42.83 6.50
C GLY A 360 6.33 42.80 5.08
N CYS A 361 6.35 43.97 4.42
CA CYS A 361 7.07 44.18 3.17
C CYS A 361 7.97 45.44 3.23
N PRO A 362 9.31 45.32 3.11
CA PRO A 362 10.06 44.06 2.94
C PRO A 362 9.94 43.15 4.17
N ALA A 363 10.12 41.84 3.96
CA ALA A 363 10.00 40.82 4.99
C ALA A 363 10.87 41.16 6.22
N ALA A 364 10.29 40.98 7.40
CA ALA A 364 10.93 41.16 8.69
C ALA A 364 11.92 40.02 8.97
N ASP A 365 12.84 40.29 9.91
CA ASP A 365 13.64 39.25 10.57
C ASP A 365 12.72 38.19 11.15
N LEU A 366 12.92 36.93 10.76
CA LEU A 366 12.04 35.83 11.16
C LEU A 366 12.38 35.26 12.54
N GLN A 367 13.60 35.48 13.06
CA GLN A 367 14.07 34.88 14.30
C GLN A 367 13.23 35.23 15.54
N PRO A 368 12.71 36.48 15.71
CA PRO A 368 11.85 36.80 16.84
C PRO A 368 10.58 35.94 16.94
N PHE A 369 9.99 35.56 15.79
CA PHE A 369 8.79 34.70 15.77
C PHE A 369 9.15 33.27 16.20
N PHE A 370 10.26 32.73 15.68
CA PHE A 370 10.73 31.40 16.07
C PHE A 370 11.12 31.34 17.55
N LEU A 371 11.79 32.38 18.06
CA LEU A 371 12.19 32.48 19.47
C LEU A 371 10.98 32.51 20.40
N GLN A 372 9.94 33.27 20.03
CA GLN A 372 8.68 33.32 20.78
C GLN A 372 8.08 31.92 20.93
N ALA A 373 7.86 31.22 19.80
CA ALA A 373 7.32 29.87 19.79
C ALA A 373 8.20 28.87 20.58
N TYR A 374 9.53 28.96 20.44
CA TYR A 374 10.47 28.12 21.18
C TYR A 374 10.35 28.29 22.70
N GLN A 375 10.26 29.56 23.15
CA GLN A 375 10.11 29.93 24.56
C GLN A 375 8.74 29.51 25.13
N GLN A 376 7.73 29.40 24.27
CA GLN A 376 6.40 28.88 24.62
C GLN A 376 6.33 27.35 24.63
N GLY A 377 7.44 26.68 24.32
CA GLY A 377 7.60 25.23 24.43
C GLY A 377 7.45 24.47 23.11
N ALA A 378 7.20 25.15 21.99
CA ALA A 378 7.17 24.51 20.69
C ALA A 378 8.55 23.93 20.33
N ARG A 379 8.54 22.78 19.65
CA ARG A 379 9.75 22.13 19.11
C ARG A 379 9.64 21.81 17.62
N ILE A 380 8.45 21.97 17.08
CA ILE A 380 8.14 21.87 15.66
C ILE A 380 7.40 23.16 15.32
N HIS A 381 7.74 23.77 14.20
CA HIS A 381 7.09 25.00 13.74
C HIS A 381 6.81 24.87 12.25
N THR A 382 5.55 24.96 11.87
CA THR A 382 5.10 24.84 10.49
C THR A 382 4.69 26.18 9.94
N ASN A 383 5.08 26.43 8.69
CA ASN A 383 4.90 27.68 7.99
C ASN A 383 4.31 27.37 6.61
N SER A 384 3.05 27.75 6.42
CA SER A 384 2.29 27.49 5.18
C SER A 384 2.22 28.72 4.29
N TRP A 385 3.33 29.45 4.26
CA TRP A 385 3.56 30.68 3.52
C TRP A 385 4.99 30.69 2.98
N GLY A 386 5.24 31.56 2.02
CA GLY A 386 6.57 31.82 1.49
C GLY A 386 6.61 33.23 0.94
N ASP A 387 7.80 33.81 0.88
CA ASP A 387 7.98 35.08 0.18
C ASP A 387 8.24 34.80 -1.31
N ARG A 388 7.89 35.77 -2.17
CA ARG A 388 8.40 35.90 -3.56
C ARG A 388 7.72 35.09 -4.67
N GLU A 389 6.41 34.82 -4.62
CA GLU A 389 5.68 34.30 -5.80
C GLU A 389 5.75 35.23 -7.05
N ASN A 390 6.17 36.49 -6.87
CA ASN A 390 6.29 37.50 -7.92
C ASN A 390 7.73 37.95 -8.25
N PHE A 391 8.77 37.25 -7.76
CA PHE A 391 10.18 37.59 -8.00
C PHE A 391 10.90 36.52 -8.85
N SER A 392 11.93 36.92 -9.60
CA SER A 392 12.68 36.03 -10.49
C SER A 392 14.19 36.18 -10.27
N PRO A 393 14.93 35.09 -10.00
CA PRO A 393 14.44 33.72 -9.77
C PRO A 393 13.81 33.52 -8.37
N PRO A 394 12.80 32.64 -8.22
CA PRO A 394 12.13 32.40 -6.92
C PRO A 394 12.89 31.43 -6.01
N ASN A 395 13.72 30.54 -6.57
CA ASN A 395 14.41 29.43 -5.90
C ASN A 395 15.74 29.78 -5.23
N ILE A 396 15.88 31.03 -4.77
CA ILE A 396 17.12 31.54 -4.17
C ILE A 396 17.20 31.29 -2.66
N TYR A 397 18.41 31.20 -2.14
CA TYR A 397 18.67 31.31 -0.71
C TYR A 397 18.53 32.77 -0.28
N SER A 398 17.49 33.08 0.48
CA SER A 398 17.14 34.44 0.90
C SER A 398 17.68 34.79 2.29
N ASP A 399 17.49 36.05 2.68
CA ASP A 399 17.59 36.50 4.07
C ASP A 399 16.66 35.70 5.00
N GLY A 400 15.40 35.46 4.64
CA GLY A 400 14.52 34.58 5.42
C GLY A 400 15.03 33.13 5.52
N SER A 401 15.72 32.64 4.48
CA SER A 401 16.39 31.34 4.53
C SER A 401 17.57 31.34 5.50
N ALA A 402 18.33 32.43 5.53
CA ALA A 402 19.42 32.64 6.47
C ALA A 402 18.95 32.72 7.91
N ASP A 403 17.84 33.41 8.17
CA ASP A 403 17.23 33.52 9.50
C ASP A 403 16.75 32.15 10.00
N ALA A 404 16.10 31.35 9.14
CA ALA A 404 15.67 30.00 9.47
C ALA A 404 16.87 29.07 9.78
N ASP A 405 17.90 29.08 8.94
CA ASP A 405 19.11 28.28 9.17
C ASP A 405 19.85 28.70 10.45
N ALA A 406 19.95 30.01 10.71
CA ALA A 406 20.59 30.56 11.90
C ALA A 406 19.84 30.14 13.18
N PHE A 407 18.51 30.24 13.16
CA PHE A 407 17.70 29.88 14.31
C PHE A 407 17.83 28.38 14.64
N MET A 408 17.76 27.50 13.64
CA MET A 408 17.91 26.05 13.84
C MET A 408 19.33 25.67 14.28
N TRP A 409 20.37 26.38 13.81
CA TRP A 409 21.74 26.17 14.27
C TRP A 409 21.89 26.49 15.76
N GLU A 410 21.26 27.57 16.22
CA GLU A 410 21.28 27.98 17.64
C GLU A 410 20.36 27.12 18.54
N HIS A 411 19.35 26.46 17.94
CA HIS A 411 18.35 25.64 18.61
C HIS A 411 18.24 24.27 17.91
N PRO A 412 19.22 23.37 18.09
CA PRO A 412 19.30 22.12 17.33
C PRO A 412 18.15 21.14 17.62
N ASP A 413 17.32 21.39 18.63
CA ASP A 413 16.11 20.62 18.96
C ASP A 413 14.81 21.20 18.37
N PHE A 414 14.91 22.22 17.50
CA PHE A 414 13.76 22.92 16.90
C PHE A 414 13.71 22.72 15.38
N LEU A 415 12.66 22.04 14.88
CA LEU A 415 12.50 21.77 13.46
C LEU A 415 11.49 22.72 12.80
N LEU A 416 11.96 23.46 11.80
CA LEU A 416 11.14 24.30 10.93
C LEU A 416 10.67 23.51 9.70
N LEU A 417 9.38 23.57 9.40
CA LEU A 417 8.78 23.07 8.17
C LEU A 417 8.21 24.24 7.35
N PHE A 418 8.45 24.22 6.04
CA PHE A 418 7.95 25.22 5.11
C PHE A 418 7.27 24.56 3.90
N ALA A 419 6.14 25.13 3.48
CA ALA A 419 5.51 24.78 2.21
C ALA A 419 6.46 25.10 1.04
N ALA A 420 6.62 24.17 0.10
CA ALA A 420 7.56 24.35 -1.03
C ALA A 420 7.12 25.46 -2.01
N GLY A 421 5.84 25.81 -2.05
CA GLY A 421 5.24 26.78 -2.97
C GLY A 421 4.28 26.15 -3.98
N ASN A 422 3.46 27.00 -4.63
CA ASN A 422 2.39 26.56 -5.53
C ASN A 422 2.63 26.97 -6.99
N SER A 423 3.90 27.14 -7.40
CA SER A 423 4.31 27.64 -8.73
C SER A 423 4.70 26.53 -9.71
N GLY A 424 4.39 25.27 -9.41
CA GLY A 424 4.62 24.13 -10.30
C GLY A 424 3.76 24.11 -11.57
N PRO A 425 3.99 23.15 -12.49
CA PRO A 425 4.93 22.02 -12.38
C PRO A 425 6.32 22.35 -12.94
N GLY A 426 6.62 23.61 -13.25
CA GLY A 426 7.94 24.00 -13.75
C GLY A 426 9.03 23.77 -12.70
N LEU A 427 10.23 23.37 -13.16
CA LEU A 427 11.44 23.33 -12.33
C LEU A 427 11.83 24.72 -11.84
N ASP A 428 12.68 24.76 -10.80
CA ASP A 428 13.25 25.98 -10.22
C ASP A 428 12.19 26.93 -9.63
N THR A 429 11.12 26.36 -9.06
CA THR A 429 9.95 27.09 -8.53
C THR A 429 9.76 26.96 -7.03
N VAL A 430 10.60 26.21 -6.32
CA VAL A 430 10.61 26.20 -4.85
C VAL A 430 10.83 27.61 -4.31
N GLY A 431 9.98 28.06 -3.38
CA GLY A 431 10.04 29.41 -2.82
C GLY A 431 10.93 29.50 -1.58
N SER A 432 11.27 30.73 -1.19
CA SER A 432 11.85 31.01 0.12
C SER A 432 10.72 31.19 1.15
N PRO A 433 10.93 30.87 2.45
CA PRO A 433 12.14 30.29 3.06
C PRO A 433 12.34 28.79 2.88
N ALA A 434 11.52 28.07 2.09
CA ALA A 434 11.68 26.63 1.90
C ALA A 434 13.03 26.22 1.25
N THR A 435 13.71 27.18 0.60
CA THR A 435 15.08 27.06 0.09
C THR A 435 16.17 27.04 1.17
N ALA A 436 15.86 27.27 2.44
CA ALA A 436 16.79 27.10 3.57
C ALA A 436 17.33 25.66 3.66
N LYS A 437 18.56 25.49 4.16
CA LYS A 437 19.23 24.17 4.20
C LYS A 437 18.63 23.28 5.29
N ASN A 438 18.42 23.85 6.47
CA ASN A 438 18.13 23.11 7.68
C ASN A 438 16.65 22.72 7.79
N VAL A 439 15.75 23.51 7.19
CA VAL A 439 14.30 23.28 7.21
C VAL A 439 13.90 22.02 6.43
N VAL A 440 12.70 21.52 6.69
CA VAL A 440 12.01 20.56 5.81
C VAL A 440 11.09 21.34 4.87
N ALA A 441 11.43 21.34 3.59
CA ALA A 441 10.56 21.83 2.53
C ALA A 441 9.60 20.72 2.10
N VAL A 442 8.30 21.02 2.10
CA VAL A 442 7.26 20.02 1.89
C VAL A 442 6.51 20.29 0.58
N GLY A 443 6.62 19.37 -0.38
CA GLY A 443 5.83 19.37 -1.60
C GLY A 443 4.47 18.70 -1.42
N ALA A 444 3.55 18.96 -2.35
CA ALA A 444 2.19 18.44 -2.29
C ALA A 444 2.00 17.28 -3.27
N THR A 445 1.45 16.18 -2.76
CA THR A 445 0.87 15.11 -3.58
C THR A 445 -0.64 15.29 -3.73
N ALA A 446 -1.25 14.50 -4.61
CA ALA A 446 -2.69 14.29 -4.57
C ALA A 446 -3.10 13.56 -3.26
N HIS A 447 -4.39 13.36 -3.04
CA HIS A 447 -4.92 12.83 -1.77
C HIS A 447 -5.43 11.40 -1.89
N GLY A 448 -5.53 10.73 -0.75
CA GLY A 448 -6.04 9.36 -0.65
C GLY A 448 -5.31 8.40 -1.58
N ALA A 449 -6.06 7.54 -2.28
CA ALA A 449 -5.50 6.58 -3.22
C ALA A 449 -4.67 7.22 -4.35
N SER A 450 -4.97 8.47 -4.72
CA SER A 450 -4.18 9.20 -5.72
C SER A 450 -2.89 9.80 -5.17
N ALA A 451 -2.55 9.62 -3.88
CA ALA A 451 -1.36 10.21 -3.28
C ALA A 451 -0.03 9.65 -3.82
N GLY A 452 -0.07 8.65 -4.71
CA GLY A 452 1.05 8.23 -5.56
C GLY A 452 1.43 9.25 -6.63
N ALA A 453 0.57 10.25 -6.87
CA ALA A 453 0.79 11.29 -7.86
C ALA A 453 1.16 12.65 -7.24
N MET A 454 2.08 13.38 -7.87
CA MET A 454 2.41 14.75 -7.49
C MET A 454 1.25 15.71 -7.80
N ALA A 455 0.98 16.67 -6.91
CA ALA A 455 0.07 17.75 -7.24
C ALA A 455 0.72 18.65 -8.32
N SER A 456 -0.03 18.97 -9.37
CA SER A 456 0.51 19.73 -10.52
C SER A 456 0.98 21.13 -10.13
N PHE A 457 0.39 21.74 -9.10
CA PHE A 457 0.78 23.06 -8.60
C PHE A 457 1.99 23.01 -7.68
N SER A 458 2.39 21.84 -7.14
CA SER A 458 3.50 21.76 -6.20
C SER A 458 4.77 22.30 -6.86
N SER A 459 5.39 23.30 -6.25
CA SER A 459 6.68 23.83 -6.68
C SER A 459 7.73 22.72 -6.69
N ARG A 460 8.66 22.82 -7.65
CA ARG A 460 9.72 21.85 -7.92
C ARG A 460 11.06 22.54 -7.75
N GLY A 461 12.05 21.79 -7.27
CA GLY A 461 13.43 22.23 -7.24
C GLY A 461 14.06 22.28 -8.64
N LYS A 462 15.38 22.39 -8.69
CA LYS A 462 16.31 22.53 -7.55
C LYS A 462 16.34 23.97 -7.00
N THR A 463 17.06 24.19 -5.92
CA THR A 463 17.44 25.56 -5.51
C THR A 463 18.43 26.17 -6.50
N GLU A 464 18.63 27.49 -6.48
CA GLU A 464 19.57 28.17 -7.39
C GLU A 464 21.00 27.62 -7.30
N ASP A 465 21.44 27.22 -6.10
CA ASP A 465 22.75 26.61 -5.85
C ASP A 465 22.80 25.10 -6.10
N GLY A 466 21.67 24.49 -6.49
CA GLY A 466 21.59 23.12 -6.97
C GLY A 466 21.23 22.06 -5.92
N ARG A 467 20.76 22.46 -4.73
CA ARG A 467 20.27 21.54 -3.70
C ARG A 467 18.93 20.94 -4.07
N ILE A 468 18.70 19.70 -3.62
CA ILE A 468 17.45 18.97 -3.82
C ILE A 468 16.38 19.58 -2.90
N LYS A 469 15.29 20.07 -3.50
CA LYS A 469 14.08 20.56 -2.83
C LYS A 469 12.85 20.23 -3.70
N PRO A 470 11.65 19.98 -3.13
CA PRO A 470 11.37 19.82 -1.70
C PRO A 470 12.18 18.67 -1.08
N ASP A 471 12.26 18.58 0.24
CA ASP A 471 12.94 17.44 0.88
C ASP A 471 12.04 16.19 0.80
N VAL A 472 10.74 16.36 1.08
CA VAL A 472 9.73 15.30 1.11
C VAL A 472 8.40 15.83 0.55
N THR A 473 7.47 14.91 0.29
CA THR A 473 6.11 15.23 -0.17
C THR A 473 5.06 14.52 0.68
N ILE A 474 3.84 15.03 0.69
CA ILE A 474 2.68 14.42 1.40
C ILE A 474 1.38 15.03 0.82
N PRO A 475 0.19 14.44 1.03
CA PRO A 475 -1.05 15.00 0.51
C PRO A 475 -1.24 16.48 0.82
N GLY A 476 -1.44 17.25 -0.24
CA GLY A 476 -1.74 18.68 -0.17
C GLY A 476 -2.88 19.12 -1.08
N ALA A 477 -3.41 18.25 -1.95
CA ALA A 477 -4.54 18.57 -2.82
C ALA A 477 -5.87 18.05 -2.25
N ASN A 478 -6.85 18.92 -2.10
CA ASN A 478 -8.19 18.63 -1.55
C ASN A 478 -8.16 18.06 -0.12
N VAL A 479 -7.25 18.50 0.73
CA VAL A 479 -7.23 18.11 2.16
C VAL A 479 -8.42 18.76 2.87
N VAL A 480 -9.20 17.98 3.62
CA VAL A 480 -10.43 18.46 4.30
C VAL A 480 -10.18 18.66 5.79
N SER A 481 -9.97 19.88 6.22
CA SER A 481 -9.67 20.21 7.62
C SER A 481 -10.68 21.22 8.14
N ALA A 482 -10.44 21.73 9.35
CA ALA A 482 -11.23 22.75 10.02
C ALA A 482 -11.56 23.95 9.09
N ASP A 483 -12.83 24.34 9.06
CA ASP A 483 -13.36 25.50 8.32
C ASP A 483 -13.62 26.63 9.30
N SER A 484 -13.04 27.82 9.10
CA SER A 484 -13.39 29.00 9.90
C SER A 484 -14.70 29.60 9.39
N ASP A 485 -15.63 29.92 10.29
CA ASP A 485 -16.86 30.64 9.94
C ASP A 485 -16.86 32.12 10.37
N ASN A 486 -15.72 32.58 10.93
CA ASN A 486 -15.47 33.91 11.46
C ASN A 486 -16.47 34.33 12.55
N ASN A 487 -17.02 33.39 13.32
CA ASN A 487 -18.00 33.69 14.35
C ASN A 487 -17.90 32.75 15.57
N VAL A 488 -17.24 33.24 16.63
CA VAL A 488 -16.99 32.48 17.86
C VAL A 488 -18.21 32.22 18.76
N GLU A 489 -19.41 32.61 18.32
CA GLU A 489 -20.68 32.33 19.01
C GLU A 489 -21.42 31.12 18.43
N THR A 490 -20.86 30.42 17.44
CA THR A 490 -21.57 29.39 16.69
C THR A 490 -21.31 27.98 17.17
N ASP A 491 -20.28 27.81 18.00
CA ASP A 491 -19.70 26.53 18.33
C ASP A 491 -19.35 25.73 17.06
N ASN A 492 -18.55 26.37 16.19
CA ASN A 492 -18.25 25.84 14.87
C ASN A 492 -17.56 24.45 14.94
N CYS A 493 -17.93 23.58 14.01
CA CYS A 493 -17.35 22.23 13.80
C CYS A 493 -17.27 21.88 12.30
N SER A 494 -17.37 22.87 11.42
CA SER A 494 -17.44 22.64 9.98
C SER A 494 -16.07 22.28 9.40
N THR A 495 -16.06 21.60 8.26
CA THR A 495 -14.81 21.25 7.57
C THR A 495 -14.84 21.70 6.12
N VAL A 496 -13.70 22.11 5.57
CA VAL A 496 -13.56 22.58 4.19
C VAL A 496 -12.38 21.94 3.49
N ALA A 497 -12.51 21.67 2.19
CA ALA A 497 -11.42 21.18 1.37
C ALA A 497 -10.57 22.35 0.84
N MET A 498 -9.26 22.32 1.10
CA MET A 498 -8.29 23.24 0.53
C MET A 498 -7.20 22.50 -0.24
N SER A 499 -6.48 23.20 -1.12
CA SER A 499 -5.39 22.64 -1.92
C SER A 499 -4.20 23.58 -1.95
N GLY A 500 -3.02 23.05 -1.64
CA GLY A 500 -1.76 23.78 -1.65
C GLY A 500 -0.65 22.97 -0.98
N THR A 501 0.60 23.34 -1.23
CA THR A 501 1.71 22.94 -0.36
C THR A 501 1.52 23.44 1.08
N SER A 502 0.69 24.47 1.26
CA SER A 502 0.15 24.94 2.54
C SER A 502 -0.66 23.90 3.32
N MET A 503 -1.22 22.87 2.68
CA MET A 503 -1.89 21.75 3.36
C MET A 503 -0.92 20.57 3.56
N ALA A 504 0.10 20.45 2.70
CA ALA A 504 1.13 19.43 2.82
C ALA A 504 2.06 19.69 4.02
N SER A 505 2.52 20.94 4.19
CA SER A 505 3.40 21.36 5.30
C SER A 505 2.85 21.02 6.71
N PRO A 506 1.60 21.34 7.07
CA PRO A 506 1.04 20.99 8.38
C PRO A 506 0.80 19.49 8.52
N THR A 507 0.45 18.80 7.44
CA THR A 507 0.34 17.33 7.42
C THR A 507 1.68 16.70 7.80
N ALA A 508 2.78 17.14 7.18
CA ALA A 508 4.12 16.69 7.54
C ALA A 508 4.51 17.09 8.98
N ALA A 509 4.09 18.26 9.46
CA ALA A 509 4.39 18.72 10.82
C ALA A 509 3.70 17.87 11.89
N GLY A 510 2.45 17.46 11.66
CA GLY A 510 1.75 16.55 12.56
C GLY A 510 2.38 15.14 12.55
N LEU A 511 2.76 14.60 11.40
CA LEU A 511 3.53 13.34 11.32
C LEU A 511 4.89 13.45 12.04
N THR A 512 5.54 14.62 11.95
CA THR A 512 6.78 14.91 12.68
C THR A 512 6.56 14.90 14.19
N ALA A 513 5.39 15.33 14.69
CA ALA A 513 5.06 15.26 16.10
C ALA A 513 4.93 13.80 16.58
N LEU A 514 4.34 12.91 15.76
CA LEU A 514 4.31 11.47 16.07
C LEU A 514 5.72 10.87 16.14
N LEU A 515 6.57 11.19 15.16
CA LEU A 515 7.97 10.79 15.12
C LEU A 515 8.76 11.28 16.35
N ARG A 516 8.53 12.53 16.77
CA ARG A 516 9.18 13.09 17.97
C ARG A 516 8.68 12.41 19.25
N GLU A 517 7.38 12.14 19.36
CA GLU A 517 6.80 11.38 20.46
C GLU A 517 7.39 9.96 20.56
N TYR A 518 7.53 9.27 19.43
CA TYR A 518 8.13 7.93 19.34
C TYR A 518 9.51 7.86 20.01
N PHE A 519 10.40 8.81 19.68
CA PHE A 519 11.73 8.89 20.30
C PHE A 519 11.67 9.27 21.78
N GLN A 520 10.81 10.21 22.17
CA GLN A 520 10.72 10.65 23.57
C GLN A 520 10.13 9.60 24.50
N LYS A 521 9.18 8.80 24.01
CA LYS A 521 8.62 7.65 24.75
C LYS A 521 9.57 6.45 24.78
N GLY A 522 10.68 6.50 24.03
CA GLY A 522 11.70 5.46 24.01
C GLY A 522 11.23 4.18 23.33
N TYR A 523 10.50 4.31 22.23
CA TYR A 523 10.20 3.16 21.38
C TYR A 523 11.47 2.63 20.71
N TYR A 524 12.34 3.52 20.24
CA TYR A 524 13.69 3.14 19.80
C TYR A 524 14.57 2.79 21.02
N PRO A 525 15.33 1.68 21.01
CA PRO A 525 15.64 0.79 19.88
C PRO A 525 14.82 -0.52 19.82
N SER A 526 13.76 -0.67 20.62
CA SER A 526 13.07 -1.97 20.77
C SER A 526 11.75 -2.09 20.00
N GLY A 527 11.22 -0.99 19.47
CA GLY A 527 9.87 -0.90 18.90
C GLY A 527 8.76 -0.95 19.96
N LYS A 528 9.12 -0.87 21.25
CA LYS A 528 8.22 -0.88 22.41
C LYS A 528 8.55 0.29 23.31
N GLU A 529 7.51 0.93 23.85
CA GLU A 529 7.67 2.01 24.82
C GLU A 529 8.55 1.57 26.00
N ASN A 530 9.72 2.20 26.14
CA ASN A 530 10.57 2.10 27.30
C ASN A 530 11.10 3.49 27.67
N PRO A 531 10.56 4.13 28.73
CA PRO A 531 10.99 5.46 29.13
C PRO A 531 12.49 5.59 29.43
N ALA A 532 13.20 4.49 29.72
CA ALA A 532 14.65 4.52 29.92
C ALA A 532 15.45 4.73 28.61
N ASP A 533 14.85 4.41 27.47
CA ASP A 533 15.43 4.58 26.14
C ASP A 533 14.98 5.90 25.48
N GLY A 534 14.17 6.70 26.18
CA GLY A 534 13.67 7.98 25.70
C GLY A 534 14.78 8.98 25.42
N LEU A 535 14.75 9.60 24.24
CA LEU A 535 15.70 10.64 23.83
C LEU A 535 14.98 11.88 23.28
N THR A 536 15.63 13.04 23.41
CA THR A 536 15.19 14.27 22.74
C THR A 536 15.87 14.32 21.38
N PRO A 537 15.13 14.12 20.27
CA PRO A 537 15.74 14.08 18.95
C PRO A 537 16.14 15.49 18.49
N SER A 538 17.28 15.60 17.81
CA SER A 538 17.64 16.82 17.10
C SER A 538 16.71 17.06 15.89
N ALA A 539 16.66 18.30 15.42
CA ALA A 539 16.00 18.68 14.18
C ALA A 539 16.58 17.92 12.97
N ALA A 540 17.88 17.65 12.98
CA ALA A 540 18.54 16.84 11.97
C ALA A 540 18.05 15.39 12.00
N LEU A 541 17.85 14.80 13.19
CA LEU A 541 17.31 13.45 13.32
C LEU A 541 15.87 13.36 12.82
N LEU A 542 15.02 14.30 13.20
CA LEU A 542 13.64 14.34 12.69
C LEU A 542 13.62 14.48 11.16
N LYS A 543 14.46 15.34 10.58
CA LYS A 543 14.61 15.49 9.12
C LYS A 543 15.13 14.20 8.46
N ALA A 544 16.19 13.59 9.00
CA ALA A 544 16.76 12.35 8.47
C ALA A 544 15.75 11.20 8.49
N ALA A 545 14.97 11.05 9.56
CA ALA A 545 13.97 10.01 9.70
C ALA A 545 12.77 10.22 8.75
N LEU A 546 12.29 11.46 8.55
CA LEU A 546 11.28 11.75 7.51
C LEU A 546 11.78 11.38 6.11
N ILE A 547 13.03 11.71 5.79
CA ILE A 547 13.64 11.36 4.50
C ILE A 547 13.85 9.85 4.38
N ALA A 548 14.23 9.16 5.46
CA ALA A 548 14.34 7.71 5.51
C ALA A 548 12.99 7.03 5.25
N SER A 549 11.90 7.60 5.80
CA SER A 549 10.52 7.16 5.56
C SER A 549 10.01 7.40 4.13
N ALA A 550 10.70 8.25 3.35
CA ALA A 550 10.15 8.72 2.08
C ALA A 550 10.13 7.61 1.00
N HIS A 551 8.95 7.43 0.40
CA HIS A 551 8.67 6.45 -0.65
C HIS A 551 8.54 7.14 -2.03
N PRO A 552 9.12 6.59 -3.12
CA PRO A 552 9.02 7.19 -4.44
C PRO A 552 7.57 7.40 -4.92
N MET A 553 7.36 8.49 -5.66
CA MET A 553 6.11 8.81 -6.37
C MET A 553 5.94 7.92 -7.62
N GLU A 554 4.72 7.52 -7.90
CA GLU A 554 4.36 6.54 -8.95
C GLU A 554 4.12 7.20 -10.31
N ASP A 555 3.77 8.49 -10.35
CA ASP A 555 3.47 9.23 -11.58
C ASP A 555 4.70 9.89 -12.22
N LEU A 556 5.88 9.73 -11.62
CA LEU A 556 7.12 10.36 -12.06
C LEU A 556 8.08 9.34 -12.66
N ALA A 557 8.58 9.66 -13.86
CA ALA A 557 9.63 8.87 -14.51
C ALA A 557 10.99 8.99 -13.82
N THR A 558 11.23 10.07 -13.06
CA THR A 558 12.49 10.31 -12.34
C THR A 558 12.35 9.91 -10.88
N PRO A 559 12.94 8.79 -10.43
CA PRO A 559 12.91 8.38 -9.03
C PRO A 559 13.77 9.31 -8.16
N PRO A 560 13.63 9.25 -6.82
CA PRO A 560 14.51 9.96 -5.90
C PRO A 560 16.01 9.61 -6.08
N PRO A 561 16.94 10.56 -5.89
CA PRO A 561 16.70 11.99 -5.67
C PRO A 561 16.13 12.66 -6.92
N SER A 562 15.15 13.53 -6.72
CA SER A 562 14.45 14.21 -7.82
C SER A 562 14.12 15.65 -7.47
N ASP A 563 14.23 16.53 -8.46
CA ASP A 563 13.81 17.93 -8.35
C ASP A 563 12.29 18.06 -8.15
N ASP A 564 11.52 17.03 -8.47
CA ASP A 564 10.06 17.07 -8.36
C ASP A 564 9.54 16.65 -6.99
N GLN A 565 10.02 15.50 -6.52
CA GLN A 565 9.52 14.80 -5.32
C GLN A 565 10.51 14.81 -4.16
N GLY A 566 11.69 15.38 -4.34
CA GLY A 566 12.77 15.28 -3.38
C GLY A 566 13.17 13.83 -3.16
N TRP A 567 12.99 13.38 -1.91
CA TRP A 567 13.22 12.01 -1.49
C TRP A 567 11.97 11.12 -1.56
N GLY A 568 10.79 11.68 -1.87
CA GLY A 568 9.52 10.94 -1.99
C GLY A 568 8.46 11.37 -0.98
N ARG A 569 7.39 10.59 -0.88
CA ARG A 569 6.25 10.79 0.02
C ARG A 569 6.53 10.22 1.41
N ILE A 570 6.23 10.94 2.48
CA ILE A 570 6.40 10.45 3.87
C ILE A 570 5.56 9.17 4.06
N LEU A 571 6.17 8.14 4.64
CA LEU A 571 5.53 6.87 5.00
C LEU A 571 6.11 6.37 6.34
N LEU A 572 5.50 6.75 7.47
CA LEU A 572 6.10 6.53 8.78
C LEU A 572 6.29 5.05 9.16
N ASP A 573 5.48 4.11 8.66
CA ASP A 573 5.65 2.67 8.94
C ASP A 573 6.97 2.12 8.40
N ASP A 574 7.56 2.75 7.38
CA ASP A 574 8.88 2.41 6.83
C ASP A 574 10.07 2.90 7.69
N VAL A 575 9.81 3.60 8.81
CA VAL A 575 10.87 4.08 9.71
C VAL A 575 10.54 3.86 11.20
N LEU A 576 9.28 4.00 11.59
CA LEU A 576 8.77 3.83 12.95
C LEU A 576 8.33 2.37 13.19
N TYR A 577 9.29 1.47 13.26
CA TYR A 577 9.00 0.07 13.56
C TYR A 577 8.37 -0.08 14.96
N LEU A 578 7.33 -0.89 15.01
CA LEU A 578 6.65 -1.30 16.23
C LEU A 578 6.98 -2.77 16.52
N ALA A 579 6.72 -3.22 17.75
CA ALA A 579 7.03 -4.57 18.20
C ALA A 579 6.72 -5.67 17.16
N ASP A 580 7.67 -6.60 16.96
CA ASP A 580 7.58 -7.77 16.07
C ASP A 580 7.66 -7.50 14.54
N ASP A 581 7.81 -6.24 14.12
CA ASP A 581 8.11 -5.88 12.73
C ASP A 581 9.47 -6.48 12.27
N PRO A 582 9.63 -7.02 11.06
CA PRO A 582 10.94 -7.36 10.51
C PRO A 582 11.85 -6.15 10.19
N LEU A 583 11.29 -4.95 10.03
CA LEU A 583 12.06 -3.73 9.79
C LEU A 583 12.67 -3.20 11.10
N ARG A 584 13.90 -2.70 11.02
CA ARG A 584 14.58 -2.07 12.15
C ARG A 584 15.23 -0.77 11.73
N LEU A 585 15.24 0.16 12.67
CA LEU A 585 15.89 1.46 12.56
C LEU A 585 17.22 1.40 13.31
N TYR A 586 18.23 2.06 12.76
CA TYR A 586 19.43 2.47 13.47
C TYR A 586 19.49 3.99 13.51
N VAL A 587 19.84 4.55 14.66
CA VAL A 587 19.97 6.01 14.88
C VAL A 587 21.28 6.35 15.58
N SER A 588 21.97 7.35 15.05
CA SER A 588 23.04 8.08 15.72
C SER A 588 22.78 9.59 15.58
N ASP A 589 22.78 10.34 16.69
CA ASP A 589 22.41 11.76 16.71
C ASP A 589 23.35 12.60 17.61
N PRO A 590 24.66 12.68 17.30
CA PRO A 590 25.57 13.52 18.07
C PRO A 590 25.34 15.02 17.79
N GLU A 591 24.86 15.77 18.79
CA GLU A 591 24.58 17.21 18.70
C GLU A 591 25.79 18.08 18.30
N ALA A 592 27.01 17.67 18.67
CA ALA A 592 28.26 18.33 18.28
C ALA A 592 29.39 17.32 18.18
N ARG A 593 29.89 17.07 16.96
CA ARG A 593 30.86 15.99 16.71
C ARG A 593 32.19 16.45 16.14
N PHE A 594 32.16 17.36 15.17
CA PHE A 594 33.36 17.78 14.43
C PHE A 594 33.69 19.24 14.70
N THR A 595 34.96 19.54 14.96
CA THR A 595 35.42 20.90 15.26
C THR A 595 36.32 21.50 14.18
N THR A 596 36.96 20.65 13.38
CA THR A 596 37.93 21.04 12.35
C THR A 596 37.90 20.08 11.17
N SER A 597 38.25 20.57 9.97
CA SER A 597 38.33 19.75 8.76
C SER A 597 39.40 18.66 8.87
N GLY A 598 39.12 17.48 8.31
CA GLY A 598 40.08 16.37 8.27
C GLY A 598 40.25 15.63 9.60
N GLU A 599 39.35 15.86 10.57
CA GLU A 599 39.19 14.96 11.71
C GLU A 599 38.86 13.52 11.25
N VAL A 600 39.10 12.55 12.14
CA VAL A 600 38.79 11.15 11.86
C VAL A 600 37.28 11.00 11.68
N ALA A 601 36.89 10.33 10.59
CA ALA A 601 35.52 9.99 10.29
C ALA A 601 34.85 9.29 11.47
N ASP A 602 33.59 9.59 11.70
CA ASP A 602 32.78 8.85 12.66
C ASP A 602 32.29 7.57 11.99
N GLU A 603 32.67 6.41 12.52
CA GLU A 603 32.39 5.11 11.92
C GLU A 603 31.45 4.31 12.81
N GLN A 604 30.34 3.87 12.24
CA GLN A 604 29.36 2.99 12.84
C GLN A 604 29.32 1.67 12.06
N VAL A 605 29.13 0.55 12.76
CA VAL A 605 28.98 -0.76 12.13
C VAL A 605 27.57 -1.24 12.38
N ILE A 606 26.83 -1.50 11.31
CA ILE A 606 25.52 -2.13 11.38
C ILE A 606 25.60 -3.52 10.75
N GLU A 607 24.82 -4.45 11.26
CA GLU A 607 24.66 -5.76 10.63
C GLU A 607 23.40 -5.73 9.77
N VAL A 608 23.47 -6.27 8.55
CA VAL A 608 22.31 -6.51 7.68
C VAL A 608 22.08 -8.01 7.61
N LEU A 609 20.91 -8.47 8.03
CA LEU A 609 20.60 -9.90 8.15
C LEU A 609 20.41 -10.57 6.79
N ASP A 610 19.65 -9.93 5.90
CA ASP A 610 19.34 -10.44 4.56
C ASP A 610 18.82 -9.33 3.62
N ALA A 611 18.59 -9.69 2.35
CA ALA A 611 18.15 -8.79 1.29
C ALA A 611 16.63 -8.65 1.14
N ARG A 612 15.80 -9.15 2.10
CA ARG A 612 14.33 -9.05 1.99
C ARG A 612 13.80 -7.62 2.10
N ARG A 613 14.65 -6.68 2.51
CA ARG A 613 14.36 -5.24 2.54
C ARG A 613 15.57 -4.45 2.00
N PRO A 614 15.35 -3.38 1.22
CA PRO A 614 16.42 -2.45 0.87
C PRO A 614 17.11 -1.87 2.10
N LEU A 615 18.42 -1.60 2.00
CA LEU A 615 19.15 -0.81 2.98
C LEU A 615 19.09 0.66 2.56
N LYS A 616 18.55 1.53 3.41
CA LYS A 616 18.56 2.98 3.20
C LYS A 616 19.29 3.64 4.36
N VAL A 617 20.27 4.50 4.06
CA VAL A 617 21.08 5.24 5.02
C VAL A 617 20.95 6.72 4.70
N VAL A 618 20.57 7.53 5.67
CA VAL A 618 20.35 8.97 5.53
C VAL A 618 21.22 9.69 6.55
N LEU A 619 22.12 10.53 6.05
CA LEU A 619 22.86 11.52 6.82
C LEU A 619 22.17 12.88 6.63
N ALA A 620 21.86 13.57 7.70
CA ALA A 620 21.43 14.97 7.67
C ALA A 620 22.16 15.77 8.75
N TRP A 621 22.38 17.06 8.51
CA TRP A 621 22.91 17.95 9.53
C TRP A 621 22.29 19.34 9.44
N THR A 622 22.14 19.95 10.62
CA THR A 622 21.87 21.38 10.73
C THR A 622 23.16 22.12 10.42
N ASP A 623 23.28 22.67 9.22
CA ASP A 623 24.46 23.39 8.75
C ASP A 623 24.47 24.85 9.26
N PHE A 624 25.64 25.45 9.37
CA PHE A 624 25.76 26.86 9.77
C PHE A 624 25.09 27.78 8.72
N PRO A 625 24.39 28.86 9.11
CA PRO A 625 23.72 29.76 8.17
C PRO A 625 24.68 30.34 7.13
N SER A 626 24.24 30.34 5.88
CA SER A 626 24.95 30.99 4.77
C SER A 626 24.48 32.43 4.56
N THR A 627 24.97 33.07 3.49
CA THR A 627 24.54 34.40 3.05
C THR A 627 23.90 34.33 1.67
N PRO A 628 22.85 35.13 1.38
CA PRO A 628 22.28 35.26 0.03
C PRO A 628 23.27 35.71 -1.05
N ALA A 629 24.43 36.24 -0.65
CA ALA A 629 25.49 36.63 -1.57
C ALA A 629 26.36 35.44 -2.05
N ALA A 630 26.20 34.25 -1.47
CA ALA A 630 26.98 33.07 -1.81
C ALA A 630 26.39 32.36 -3.04
N ALA A 631 27.27 31.84 -3.91
CA ALA A 631 26.85 31.03 -5.06
C ALA A 631 26.57 29.56 -4.70
N THR A 632 27.07 29.11 -3.55
CA THR A 632 26.82 27.80 -2.95
C THR A 632 26.57 28.04 -1.47
N ASN A 633 25.45 27.55 -0.94
CA ASN A 633 25.05 27.88 0.42
C ASN A 633 25.55 26.89 1.46
N LEU A 634 26.02 25.70 1.10
CA LEU A 634 26.67 24.77 2.03
C LEU A 634 27.90 25.42 2.69
N VAL A 635 28.01 25.33 4.02
CA VAL A 635 29.11 25.92 4.81
C VAL A 635 30.00 24.82 5.38
N ASN A 636 29.42 23.90 6.15
CA ASN A 636 30.07 22.67 6.59
C ASN A 636 29.67 21.52 5.66
N ASP A 637 30.68 20.80 5.22
CA ASP A 637 30.59 19.72 4.23
C ASP A 637 30.94 18.39 4.92
N LEU A 638 29.94 17.50 5.01
CA LEU A 638 30.06 16.16 5.56
C LEU A 638 29.75 15.15 4.46
N ASP A 639 30.64 14.18 4.24
CA ASP A 639 30.38 13.09 3.28
C ASP A 639 29.89 11.83 4.01
N LEU A 640 28.88 11.16 3.45
CA LEU A 640 28.45 9.82 3.79
C LEU A 640 29.21 8.80 2.92
N GLU A 641 29.93 7.88 3.56
CA GLU A 641 30.47 6.68 2.91
C GLU A 641 29.89 5.42 3.56
N VAL A 642 29.27 4.57 2.76
CA VAL A 642 28.68 3.28 3.19
C VAL A 642 29.47 2.15 2.53
N GLU A 643 30.16 1.35 3.32
CA GLU A 643 30.99 0.24 2.85
C GLU A 643 30.29 -1.10 3.11
N ALA A 644 30.09 -1.86 2.04
CA ALA A 644 29.52 -3.21 2.05
C ALA A 644 30.48 -4.26 2.63
N PRO A 645 29.99 -5.46 2.99
CA PRO A 645 30.83 -6.54 3.52
C PRO A 645 31.98 -6.96 2.62
N ASP A 646 31.84 -6.81 1.29
CA ASP A 646 32.86 -7.13 0.30
C ASP A 646 33.90 -6.01 0.08
N GLY A 647 33.74 -4.87 0.76
CA GLY A 647 34.59 -3.68 0.64
C GLY A 647 34.13 -2.66 -0.41
N THR A 648 32.99 -2.88 -1.08
CA THR A 648 32.40 -1.92 -2.01
C THR A 648 31.94 -0.67 -1.26
N ILE A 649 32.32 0.53 -1.73
CA ILE A 649 31.96 1.81 -1.10
C ILE A 649 30.91 2.54 -1.95
N TYR A 650 29.83 2.95 -1.30
CA TYR A 650 28.78 3.83 -1.82
C TYR A 650 28.93 5.21 -1.17
N ARG A 651 28.87 6.27 -1.99
CA ARG A 651 28.92 7.66 -1.51
C ARG A 651 27.52 8.25 -1.50
N GLY A 652 27.25 9.15 -0.57
CA GLY A 652 25.98 9.84 -0.49
C GLY A 652 25.61 10.54 -1.79
N ASN A 653 24.33 10.48 -2.14
CA ASN A 653 23.72 11.10 -3.32
C ASN A 653 24.29 10.66 -4.68
N ASN A 654 25.15 9.64 -4.73
CA ASN A 654 25.60 9.02 -5.98
C ASN A 654 24.59 8.00 -6.50
N PHE A 655 23.52 8.49 -7.14
CA PHE A 655 22.38 7.68 -7.61
C PHE A 655 22.33 7.52 -9.14
N SER A 656 21.73 6.42 -9.58
CA SER A 656 21.07 6.32 -10.88
C SER A 656 19.94 5.30 -10.81
N GLY A 657 18.83 5.58 -11.51
CA GLY A 657 17.65 4.72 -11.48
C GLY A 657 17.00 4.56 -10.10
N GLY A 658 17.19 5.50 -9.17
CA GLY A 658 16.58 5.45 -7.84
C GLY A 658 17.40 4.75 -6.76
N PHE A 659 18.57 4.21 -7.13
CA PHE A 659 19.46 3.47 -6.24
C PHE A 659 20.89 4.00 -6.29
N SER A 660 21.64 3.76 -5.22
CA SER A 660 23.03 4.19 -5.13
C SER A 660 23.95 3.28 -5.92
N HIS A 661 24.92 3.90 -6.61
CA HIS A 661 25.99 3.20 -7.30
C HIS A 661 27.30 3.26 -6.52
N ALA A 662 28.13 2.22 -6.69
CA ALA A 662 29.44 2.17 -6.09
C ALA A 662 30.37 3.27 -6.63
N GLY A 663 31.24 3.81 -5.77
CA GLY A 663 32.19 4.86 -6.12
C GLY A 663 31.53 6.24 -6.26
N GLY A 664 31.82 6.93 -7.36
CA GLY A 664 31.33 8.29 -7.62
C GLY A 664 32.18 9.40 -7.00
N VAL A 665 31.65 10.62 -7.10
CA VAL A 665 32.17 11.80 -6.41
C VAL A 665 31.30 12.06 -5.18
N THR A 666 31.84 12.73 -4.17
CA THR A 666 31.06 13.17 -3.02
C THR A 666 30.10 14.30 -3.41
N ASP A 667 28.98 14.41 -2.70
CA ASP A 667 28.18 15.63 -2.74
C ASP A 667 29.00 16.76 -2.10
N ALA A 668 28.70 18.00 -2.48
CA ALA A 668 29.36 19.19 -1.92
C ALA A 668 28.41 20.39 -1.90
N VAL A 669 27.10 20.11 -1.97
CA VAL A 669 26.02 21.09 -2.16
C VAL A 669 24.91 20.84 -1.16
N ASN A 670 24.52 19.59 -0.93
CA ASN A 670 23.42 19.23 -0.03
C ASN A 670 23.90 19.01 1.41
N ASN A 671 23.10 19.44 2.39
CA ASN A 671 23.26 19.08 3.81
C ASN A 671 22.49 17.81 4.21
N VAL A 672 22.12 17.02 3.20
CA VAL A 672 21.51 15.71 3.30
C VAL A 672 22.19 14.81 2.29
N GLU A 673 22.68 13.66 2.74
CA GLU A 673 23.26 12.64 1.91
C GLU A 673 22.57 11.29 2.14
N VAL A 674 22.15 10.63 1.08
CA VAL A 674 21.44 9.34 1.13
C VAL A 674 22.24 8.27 0.41
N VAL A 675 22.20 7.04 0.94
CA VAL A 675 22.57 5.81 0.23
C VAL A 675 21.37 4.86 0.27
N ARG A 676 20.96 4.30 -0.87
CA ARG A 676 19.89 3.31 -0.98
C ARG A 676 20.35 2.12 -1.81
N ILE A 677 20.35 0.94 -1.21
CA ILE A 677 20.73 -0.34 -1.82
C ILE A 677 19.51 -1.25 -1.86
N GLU A 678 19.08 -1.61 -3.07
CA GLU A 678 17.88 -2.44 -3.28
C GLU A 678 18.04 -3.85 -2.69
N THR A 679 19.16 -4.51 -3.02
CA THR A 679 19.47 -5.87 -2.60
C THR A 679 20.78 -5.89 -1.79
N PRO A 680 20.75 -5.49 -0.51
CA PRO A 680 21.97 -5.43 0.29
C PRO A 680 22.50 -6.84 0.59
N ALA A 681 23.81 -7.01 0.52
CA ALA A 681 24.47 -8.23 0.99
C ALA A 681 24.29 -8.39 2.52
N SER A 682 24.04 -9.62 2.97
CA SER A 682 24.07 -9.96 4.39
C SER A 682 25.50 -9.80 4.95
N GLY A 683 25.62 -9.28 6.16
CA GLY A 683 26.90 -9.08 6.84
C GLY A 683 27.04 -7.69 7.44
N SER A 684 28.25 -7.40 7.93
CA SER A 684 28.57 -6.12 8.56
C SER A 684 28.84 -5.02 7.53
N TRP A 685 28.07 -3.95 7.59
CA TRP A 685 28.23 -2.73 6.82
C TRP A 685 28.86 -1.63 7.69
N ARG A 686 29.82 -0.89 7.13
CA ARG A 686 30.44 0.28 7.80
C ARG A 686 29.85 1.57 7.26
N LEU A 687 29.23 2.36 8.13
CA LEU A 687 28.70 3.68 7.84
C LEU A 687 29.71 4.72 8.36
N ARG A 688 30.21 5.60 7.50
CA ARG A 688 31.16 6.65 7.87
C ARG A 688 30.62 8.02 7.54
N VAL A 689 30.72 8.92 8.52
CA VAL A 689 30.50 10.36 8.34
C VAL A 689 31.86 11.05 8.34
N VAL A 690 32.24 11.61 7.19
CA VAL A 690 33.57 12.18 6.96
C VAL A 690 33.49 13.71 7.01
N PRO A 691 34.21 14.39 7.92
CA PRO A 691 34.21 15.86 8.00
C PRO A 691 35.14 16.47 6.94
N ARG A 692 34.62 16.65 5.73
CA ARG A 692 35.34 17.16 4.56
C ARG A 692 35.78 18.62 4.77
N VAL A 693 34.82 19.49 5.09
CA VAL A 693 35.06 20.91 5.40
C VAL A 693 34.27 21.28 6.65
N ILE A 694 34.96 21.70 7.70
CA ILE A 694 34.33 22.29 8.89
C ILE A 694 34.81 23.74 8.95
N ALA A 695 34.01 24.64 8.35
CA ALA A 695 34.25 26.07 8.38
C ALA A 695 33.83 26.67 9.74
N GLU A 696 32.73 26.17 10.30
CA GLU A 696 32.24 26.53 11.63
C GLU A 696 32.24 25.32 12.56
N PRO A 697 32.89 25.41 13.75
CA PRO A 697 33.13 24.26 14.61
C PRO A 697 31.87 23.78 15.34
N SER A 698 31.95 22.57 15.87
CA SER A 698 30.87 21.89 16.62
C SER A 698 29.73 21.40 15.74
N GLN A 699 30.02 21.05 14.48
CA GLN A 699 29.05 20.43 13.58
C GLN A 699 28.63 19.06 14.13
N GLY A 700 27.37 18.94 14.53
CA GLY A 700 26.68 17.67 14.79
C GLY A 700 26.07 17.09 13.52
N TYR A 701 25.47 15.91 13.62
CA TYR A 701 24.72 15.29 12.52
C TYR A 701 23.71 14.28 13.08
N ALA A 702 22.79 13.84 12.23
CA ALA A 702 21.98 12.65 12.45
C ALA A 702 22.20 11.64 11.32
N LEU A 703 22.40 10.38 11.70
CA LEU A 703 22.55 9.24 10.80
C LEU A 703 21.47 8.22 11.11
N VAL A 704 20.62 7.98 10.12
CA VAL A 704 19.50 7.04 10.19
C VAL A 704 19.75 5.91 9.19
N ALA A 705 19.56 4.66 9.59
CA ALA A 705 19.52 3.55 8.64
C ALA A 705 18.30 2.65 8.86
N THR A 706 17.68 2.22 7.76
CA THR A 706 16.57 1.25 7.75
C THR A 706 16.93 0.06 6.87
N GLY A 707 16.40 -1.11 7.23
CA GLY A 707 16.60 -2.36 6.49
C GLY A 707 16.25 -3.57 7.35
N ARG A 708 16.67 -4.77 6.91
CA ARG A 708 16.59 -5.99 7.71
C ARG A 708 17.75 -6.03 8.72
N LEU A 709 17.71 -5.16 9.73
CA LEU A 709 18.75 -5.07 10.78
C LEU A 709 18.38 -5.96 11.98
N PRO A 710 19.35 -6.38 12.82
CA PRO A 710 19.07 -7.13 14.02
C PRO A 710 18.20 -6.37 15.03
N ALA A 711 17.35 -7.10 15.74
CA ALA A 711 16.58 -6.58 16.86
C ALA A 711 17.44 -6.47 18.14
N GLY A 712 17.07 -5.60 19.07
CA GLY A 712 17.74 -5.53 20.37
C GLY A 712 17.59 -6.83 21.17
N GLY A 713 18.69 -7.34 21.71
CA GLY A 713 18.71 -8.58 22.50
C GLY A 713 18.86 -9.84 21.66
N VAL A 714 18.43 -10.97 22.23
CA VAL A 714 18.42 -12.27 21.54
C VAL A 714 17.06 -12.47 20.87
N VAL A 715 17.04 -12.75 19.57
CA VAL A 715 15.82 -13.07 18.81
C VAL A 715 16.10 -14.24 17.89
N LEU A 716 15.28 -15.29 17.94
CA LEU A 716 15.46 -16.49 17.12
C LEU A 716 14.34 -16.62 16.09
N GLU A 717 14.73 -16.91 14.85
CA GLU A 717 13.86 -17.14 13.70
C GLU A 717 14.16 -18.50 13.08
N ARG A 718 13.12 -19.29 12.75
CA ARG A 718 13.32 -20.48 11.91
C ARG A 718 13.55 -20.05 10.47
N VAL A 719 14.61 -20.59 9.88
CA VAL A 719 14.96 -20.37 8.47
C VAL A 719 14.56 -21.57 7.62
N ALA A 720 14.81 -22.79 8.11
CA ALA A 720 14.55 -24.01 7.37
C ALA A 720 14.25 -25.18 8.32
N LEU A 721 13.52 -26.17 7.84
CA LEU A 721 13.34 -27.48 8.49
C LEU A 721 13.35 -28.55 7.40
N THR A 722 14.12 -29.60 7.61
CA THR A 722 14.22 -30.76 6.71
C THR A 722 13.52 -31.97 7.35
N ILE A 723 12.91 -32.82 6.55
CA ILE A 723 12.36 -34.12 7.00
C ILE A 723 13.39 -35.19 6.59
N ASP A 724 13.96 -35.89 7.58
CA ASP A 724 14.86 -37.02 7.39
C ASP A 724 14.22 -38.28 8.00
N ASP A 725 13.52 -39.03 7.17
CA ASP A 725 12.85 -40.29 7.51
C ASP A 725 13.76 -41.52 7.30
N SER A 726 15.06 -41.34 7.05
CA SER A 726 15.99 -42.46 6.84
C SER A 726 16.15 -43.36 8.07
N VAL A 727 15.73 -42.89 9.26
CA VAL A 727 15.77 -43.61 10.53
C VAL A 727 14.38 -44.12 10.87
N GLY A 728 13.94 -45.21 10.23
CA GLY A 728 12.66 -45.86 10.53
C GLY A 728 11.51 -45.53 9.56
N GLY A 729 11.81 -44.81 8.49
CA GLY A 729 11.01 -44.69 7.26
C GLY A 729 11.79 -45.19 6.03
N ASN A 730 11.46 -44.68 4.85
CA ASN A 730 11.96 -45.15 3.57
C ASN A 730 13.11 -44.28 2.98
N GLY A 731 13.35 -43.10 3.56
CA GLY A 731 14.41 -42.15 3.21
C GLY A 731 14.11 -41.23 2.03
N ASP A 732 12.85 -41.02 1.66
CA ASP A 732 12.44 -40.17 0.54
C ASP A 732 12.10 -38.72 0.95
N GLY A 733 12.17 -38.40 2.25
CA GLY A 733 11.87 -37.08 2.79
C GLY A 733 10.37 -36.76 2.88
N VAL A 734 9.51 -37.77 2.73
CA VAL A 734 8.06 -37.68 2.90
C VAL A 734 7.69 -38.32 4.24
N LEU A 735 6.69 -37.76 4.93
CA LEU A 735 6.17 -38.38 6.15
C LEU A 735 5.04 -39.33 5.81
N GLU A 736 5.20 -40.62 6.10
CA GLU A 736 4.15 -41.62 5.91
C GLU A 736 3.68 -42.26 7.24
N PRO A 737 2.42 -42.74 7.33
CA PRO A 737 1.93 -43.44 8.52
C PRO A 737 2.79 -44.65 8.87
N GLY A 738 3.26 -44.71 10.11
CA GLY A 738 4.18 -45.74 10.62
C GLY A 738 5.65 -45.32 10.64
N GLU A 739 6.01 -44.23 9.95
CA GLU A 739 7.40 -43.81 9.83
C GLU A 739 7.88 -42.94 11.00
N TRP A 740 9.20 -42.93 11.12
CA TRP A 740 9.95 -42.09 12.03
C TRP A 740 10.71 -41.06 11.22
N ALA A 741 10.72 -39.81 11.68
CA ALA A 741 11.50 -38.75 11.03
C ALA A 741 12.27 -37.90 12.04
N ASP A 742 13.54 -37.70 11.76
CA ASP A 742 14.34 -36.63 12.32
C ASP A 742 14.03 -35.33 11.59
N LEU A 743 13.94 -34.24 12.34
CA LEU A 743 13.60 -32.91 11.84
C LEU A 743 14.76 -31.93 12.11
N PRO A 744 15.86 -31.99 11.34
CA PRO A 744 16.90 -30.97 11.40
C PRO A 744 16.30 -29.58 11.14
N LEU A 745 16.49 -28.69 12.11
CA LEU A 745 15.87 -27.37 12.15
C LEU A 745 16.98 -26.31 12.12
N THR A 746 16.93 -25.36 11.19
CA THR A 746 17.87 -24.23 11.12
C THR A 746 17.26 -22.98 11.75
N LEU A 747 17.98 -22.42 12.72
CA LEU A 747 17.65 -21.15 13.38
C LEU A 747 18.64 -20.05 13.01
N LEU A 748 18.12 -18.85 12.80
CA LEU A 748 18.84 -17.58 12.70
C LEU A 748 18.73 -16.84 14.04
N ASN A 749 19.84 -16.28 14.53
CA ASN A 749 19.78 -15.22 15.52
C ASN A 749 19.59 -13.87 14.80
N SER A 750 18.35 -13.39 14.76
CA SER A 750 18.00 -12.08 14.20
C SER A 750 18.09 -10.96 15.24
N GLY A 751 18.66 -11.24 16.42
CA GLY A 751 19.00 -10.26 17.44
C GLY A 751 20.44 -9.73 17.32
N ASP A 752 20.74 -8.62 17.98
CA ASP A 752 22.06 -7.99 18.05
C ASP A 752 22.98 -8.63 19.11
N THR A 753 22.42 -9.46 19.99
CA THR A 753 23.13 -10.06 21.11
C THR A 753 23.46 -11.52 20.83
N LEU A 754 24.66 -11.96 21.21
CA LEU A 754 25.06 -13.37 21.13
C LEU A 754 24.06 -14.26 21.89
N ALA A 755 23.45 -15.21 21.19
CA ALA A 755 22.53 -16.18 21.77
C ALA A 755 23.33 -17.41 22.23
N THR A 756 23.30 -17.69 23.54
CA THR A 756 23.88 -18.89 24.15
C THR A 756 22.78 -19.81 24.66
N THR A 757 23.11 -21.08 24.90
CA THR A 757 22.15 -22.11 25.36
C THR A 757 20.95 -22.30 24.43
N VAL A 758 21.17 -22.09 23.14
CA VAL A 758 20.12 -22.13 22.11
C VAL A 758 19.54 -23.54 21.99
N SER A 759 18.20 -23.64 22.05
CA SER A 759 17.46 -24.89 21.91
C SER A 759 16.11 -24.68 21.23
N ALA A 760 15.60 -25.76 20.62
CA ALA A 760 14.25 -25.83 20.10
C ALA A 760 13.53 -27.03 20.70
N GLU A 761 12.26 -26.84 21.05
CA GLU A 761 11.38 -27.86 21.61
C GLU A 761 10.16 -28.04 20.71
N ALA A 762 9.69 -29.28 20.53
CA ALA A 762 8.50 -29.59 19.74
C ALA A 762 7.44 -30.31 20.57
N VAL A 763 6.18 -29.96 20.31
CA VAL A 763 5.00 -30.66 20.84
C VAL A 763 4.05 -30.95 19.68
N SER A 764 3.56 -32.19 19.60
CA SER A 764 2.57 -32.55 18.59
C SER A 764 1.19 -31.98 18.92
N LEU A 765 0.54 -31.41 17.91
CA LEU A 765 -0.87 -31.04 17.92
C LEU A 765 -1.74 -32.10 17.21
N SER A 766 -1.12 -33.02 16.46
CA SER A 766 -1.78 -34.16 15.82
C SER A 766 -1.88 -35.35 16.77
N ALA A 767 -3.11 -35.83 17.03
CA ALA A 767 -3.37 -36.85 18.05
C ALA A 767 -2.68 -38.21 17.82
N THR A 768 -2.39 -38.53 16.56
CA THR A 768 -1.75 -39.78 16.13
C THR A 768 -0.25 -39.64 15.88
N VAL A 769 0.36 -38.50 16.23
CA VAL A 769 1.81 -38.26 16.09
C VAL A 769 2.45 -38.16 17.47
N GLU A 770 3.46 -38.99 17.70
CA GLU A 770 4.29 -38.98 18.90
C GLU A 770 5.56 -38.16 18.66
N VAL A 771 5.89 -37.24 19.57
CA VAL A 771 7.20 -36.58 19.58
C VAL A 771 8.11 -37.37 20.50
N VAL A 772 9.14 -38.01 19.93
CA VAL A 772 10.04 -38.91 20.66
C VAL A 772 11.26 -38.16 21.20
N GLU A 773 11.90 -37.37 20.35
CA GLU A 773 12.92 -36.41 20.79
C GLU A 773 12.29 -35.02 20.74
N SER A 774 11.90 -34.52 21.91
CA SER A 774 11.13 -33.28 22.02
C SER A 774 12.00 -32.04 22.11
N ILE A 775 13.32 -32.16 22.24
CA ILE A 775 14.25 -31.03 22.37
C ILE A 775 15.54 -31.29 21.62
N THR A 776 16.03 -30.26 20.94
CA THR A 776 17.34 -30.26 20.27
C THR A 776 18.14 -29.02 20.65
N GLY A 777 19.47 -29.15 20.68
CA GLY A 777 20.40 -28.06 20.99
C GLY A 777 21.06 -27.47 19.74
N TYR A 778 21.69 -26.31 19.91
CA TYR A 778 22.44 -25.59 18.89
C TYR A 778 23.78 -25.08 19.44
N PRO A 779 24.77 -24.75 18.58
CA PRO A 779 25.90 -23.94 18.99
C PRO A 779 25.46 -22.52 19.41
N ASP A 780 26.37 -21.76 20.03
CA ASP A 780 26.15 -20.33 20.24
C ASP A 780 26.01 -19.61 18.88
N LEU A 781 25.05 -18.69 18.78
CA LEU A 781 24.74 -17.97 17.54
C LEU A 781 24.99 -16.47 17.71
N ALA A 782 26.01 -15.95 17.01
CA ALA A 782 26.22 -14.51 16.90
C ALA A 782 25.07 -13.85 16.11
N SER A 783 24.95 -12.52 16.22
CA SER A 783 24.00 -11.75 15.41
C SER A 783 24.16 -12.04 13.92
N GLY A 784 23.06 -12.30 13.21
CA GLY A 784 23.05 -12.68 11.78
C GLY A 784 23.47 -14.12 11.49
N GLN A 785 23.96 -14.86 12.48
CA GLN A 785 24.42 -16.23 12.28
C GLN A 785 23.25 -17.22 12.26
N GLN A 786 23.34 -18.19 11.37
CA GLN A 786 22.42 -19.30 11.27
C GLN A 786 23.13 -20.62 11.61
N ALA A 787 22.42 -21.54 12.24
CA ALA A 787 22.90 -22.92 12.39
C ALA A 787 21.74 -23.90 12.38
N GLU A 788 22.01 -25.08 11.84
CA GLU A 788 21.16 -26.24 12.01
C GLU A 788 21.31 -26.82 13.43
N SER A 789 20.24 -27.42 13.94
CA SER A 789 20.22 -28.18 15.17
C SER A 789 21.31 -29.24 15.22
N THR A 790 21.91 -29.46 16.39
CA THR A 790 22.88 -30.55 16.60
C THR A 790 22.19 -31.85 17.03
N PRO A 791 22.63 -33.03 16.54
CA PRO A 791 22.06 -34.30 16.96
C PRO A 791 22.11 -34.53 18.48
N PRO A 792 21.09 -35.20 19.08
CA PRO A 792 19.88 -35.70 18.42
C PRO A 792 18.95 -34.55 18.00
N HIS A 793 18.43 -34.64 16.77
CA HIS A 793 17.44 -33.70 16.26
C HIS A 793 16.07 -33.94 16.90
N LEU A 794 15.13 -33.03 16.66
CA LEU A 794 13.73 -33.30 16.98
C LEU A 794 13.28 -34.53 16.22
N ARG A 795 12.60 -35.47 16.87
CA ARG A 795 12.17 -36.73 16.25
C ARG A 795 10.69 -36.96 16.48
N ILE A 796 9.99 -37.30 15.42
CA ILE A 796 8.58 -37.67 15.45
C ILE A 796 8.37 -39.09 14.94
N HIS A 797 7.28 -39.70 15.38
CA HIS A 797 6.77 -40.97 14.88
C HIS A 797 5.29 -40.82 14.53
N LEU A 798 4.93 -41.17 13.31
CA LEU A 798 3.56 -41.13 12.84
C LEU A 798 2.90 -42.48 13.13
N GLY A 799 1.77 -42.49 13.83
CA GLY A 799 0.99 -43.71 14.03
C GLY A 799 0.47 -44.29 12.71
N LEU A 800 0.34 -45.61 12.63
CA LEU A 800 -0.24 -46.31 11.47
C LEU A 800 -1.70 -45.89 11.18
N ASP A 801 -2.39 -45.31 12.17
CA ASP A 801 -3.74 -44.78 12.04
C ASP A 801 -3.77 -43.28 11.68
N HIS A 802 -2.61 -42.65 11.46
CA HIS A 802 -2.54 -41.29 10.95
C HIS A 802 -3.11 -41.25 9.52
N PRO A 803 -4.14 -40.43 9.24
CA PRO A 803 -4.66 -40.33 7.89
C PRO A 803 -3.59 -39.74 6.98
N CYS A 804 -3.30 -40.41 5.86
CA CYS A 804 -2.34 -39.92 4.85
C CYS A 804 -2.69 -38.51 4.31
N THR A 805 -3.94 -38.09 4.49
CA THR A 805 -4.50 -36.82 4.00
C THR A 805 -4.34 -35.65 4.96
N GLU A 806 -4.00 -35.90 6.23
CA GLU A 806 -3.94 -34.91 7.29
C GLU A 806 -2.49 -34.51 7.57
N PRO A 807 -2.14 -33.21 7.63
CA PRO A 807 -0.78 -32.80 7.94
C PRO A 807 -0.39 -33.13 9.39
N VAL A 808 0.91 -33.26 9.62
CA VAL A 808 1.49 -33.30 10.96
C VAL A 808 1.64 -31.88 11.48
N SER A 809 0.81 -31.51 12.46
CA SER A 809 0.84 -30.21 13.11
C SER A 809 1.72 -30.26 14.37
N LEU A 810 2.72 -29.39 14.44
CA LEU A 810 3.65 -29.24 15.57
C LEU A 810 3.60 -27.81 16.12
N ARG A 811 3.76 -27.66 17.43
CA ARG A 811 4.13 -26.40 18.05
C ARG A 811 5.62 -26.42 18.39
N LEU A 812 6.37 -25.50 17.78
CA LEU A 812 7.79 -25.31 18.06
C LEU A 812 7.98 -24.20 19.09
N THR A 813 8.92 -24.37 20.01
CA THR A 813 9.34 -23.36 20.98
C THR A 813 10.85 -23.18 20.93
N TYR A 814 11.33 -21.99 20.56
CA TYR A 814 12.75 -21.62 20.53
C TYR A 814 13.14 -20.94 21.83
N ARG A 815 14.32 -21.25 22.37
CA ARG A 815 14.82 -20.69 23.64
C ARG A 815 16.30 -20.35 23.56
N ALA A 816 16.70 -19.23 24.15
CA ALA A 816 18.10 -18.86 24.39
C ALA A 816 18.18 -17.75 25.46
N ASP A 817 19.03 -17.86 26.47
CA ASP A 817 19.31 -16.78 27.44
C ASP A 817 18.08 -16.09 28.08
N GLY A 818 16.97 -16.83 28.26
CA GLY A 818 15.70 -16.29 28.77
C GLY A 818 14.74 -15.77 27.70
N TYR A 819 15.17 -15.64 26.44
CA TYR A 819 14.29 -15.48 25.28
C TYR A 819 13.47 -16.75 25.04
N GLN A 820 12.22 -16.58 24.63
CA GLN A 820 11.35 -17.66 24.17
C GLN A 820 10.42 -17.17 23.06
N ARG A 821 10.30 -17.94 21.97
CA ARG A 821 9.30 -17.73 20.92
C ARG A 821 8.58 -19.04 20.61
N GLN A 822 7.30 -18.97 20.25
CA GLN A 822 6.52 -20.12 19.80
C GLN A 822 5.99 -19.89 18.39
N GLU A 823 5.89 -20.96 17.61
CA GLU A 823 5.21 -20.99 16.33
C GLU A 823 4.53 -22.34 16.10
N GLU A 824 3.52 -22.38 15.23
CA GLU A 824 2.87 -23.61 14.78
C GLU A 824 3.30 -23.92 13.34
N LEU A 825 3.59 -25.19 13.08
CA LEU A 825 4.10 -25.69 11.81
C LEU A 825 3.30 -26.91 11.37
N ASN A 826 2.88 -26.93 10.10
CA ASN A 826 2.23 -28.08 9.48
C ASN A 826 3.17 -28.71 8.46
N LEU A 827 3.49 -29.99 8.66
CA LEU A 827 4.29 -30.79 7.74
C LEU A 827 3.36 -31.69 6.90
N PRO A 828 3.53 -31.76 5.57
CA PRO A 828 2.71 -32.62 4.72
C PRO A 828 2.98 -34.10 4.99
N THR A 829 1.97 -34.93 4.73
CA THR A 829 2.06 -36.40 4.78
C THR A 829 1.77 -37.02 3.41
N GLY A 830 2.46 -38.10 3.10
CA GLY A 830 2.36 -38.80 1.82
C GLY A 830 2.96 -38.02 0.66
N ARG A 831 3.33 -38.76 -0.39
CA ARG A 831 3.86 -38.14 -1.60
C ARG A 831 2.72 -37.63 -2.46
N ARG A 832 3.03 -36.61 -3.24
CA ARG A 832 2.12 -36.06 -4.24
C ARG A 832 1.95 -37.03 -5.41
N GLN A 833 0.83 -37.76 -5.48
CA GLN A 833 0.50 -38.59 -6.63
C GLN A 833 -0.41 -37.83 -7.60
N VAL A 834 0.20 -37.16 -8.58
CA VAL A 834 -0.53 -36.49 -9.66
C VAL A 834 -1.20 -37.54 -10.54
N PHE A 835 -2.52 -37.48 -10.64
CA PHE A 835 -3.32 -38.38 -11.50
C PHE A 835 -3.91 -37.66 -12.71
N SER A 836 -3.96 -36.33 -12.68
CA SER A 836 -4.31 -35.49 -13.82
C SER A 836 -3.57 -34.16 -13.71
N SER A 837 -3.03 -33.67 -14.82
CA SER A 837 -2.44 -32.34 -14.89
C SER A 837 -2.79 -31.65 -16.20
N ASP A 838 -2.69 -30.34 -16.22
CA ASP A 838 -2.77 -29.49 -17.41
C ASP A 838 -1.72 -28.37 -17.25
N ASP A 839 -0.63 -28.50 -18.01
CA ASP A 839 0.47 -27.54 -18.13
C ASP A 839 0.22 -26.53 -19.26
N PHE A 840 -0.96 -26.56 -19.91
CA PHE A 840 -1.37 -25.67 -21.00
C PHE A 840 -0.50 -25.67 -22.27
N GLU A 841 0.58 -26.45 -22.29
CA GLU A 841 1.50 -26.62 -23.42
C GLU A 841 0.85 -27.36 -24.60
N SER A 842 -0.10 -28.23 -24.30
CA SER A 842 -0.79 -29.05 -25.28
C SER A 842 -2.24 -28.59 -25.52
N ALA A 843 -3.07 -29.45 -26.11
CA ALA A 843 -4.47 -29.11 -26.31
C ALA A 843 -5.23 -29.32 -25.00
N THR A 844 -5.92 -28.28 -24.54
CA THR A 844 -6.67 -28.29 -23.29
C THR A 844 -8.20 -28.28 -23.52
N ASP A 845 -8.95 -28.75 -22.53
CA ASP A 845 -10.41 -28.70 -22.49
C ASP A 845 -10.95 -27.41 -21.84
N TRP A 846 -10.08 -26.47 -21.45
CA TRP A 846 -10.48 -25.15 -20.98
C TRP A 846 -11.16 -24.33 -22.09
N GLN A 847 -12.29 -23.72 -21.77
CA GLN A 847 -13.09 -22.94 -22.72
C GLN A 847 -13.54 -21.64 -22.08
N HIS A 848 -13.33 -20.52 -22.80
CA HIS A 848 -14.02 -19.27 -22.52
C HIS A 848 -15.55 -19.46 -22.61
N VAL A 849 -16.30 -18.81 -21.72
CA VAL A 849 -17.76 -18.97 -21.60
C VAL A 849 -18.49 -17.65 -21.90
N PRO A 850 -18.86 -17.38 -23.17
CA PRO A 850 -19.45 -16.10 -23.57
C PRO A 850 -20.79 -15.75 -22.90
N ALA A 851 -21.49 -16.76 -22.36
CA ALA A 851 -22.76 -16.54 -21.67
C ALA A 851 -22.57 -16.04 -20.22
N GLU A 852 -21.36 -16.18 -19.68
CA GLU A 852 -20.97 -15.79 -18.32
C GLU A 852 -19.97 -14.63 -18.32
N SER A 853 -19.46 -14.25 -19.49
CA SER A 853 -18.59 -13.11 -19.70
C SER A 853 -19.39 -11.94 -20.24
N ASP A 854 -19.26 -10.76 -19.63
CA ASP A 854 -19.89 -9.51 -20.09
C ASP A 854 -18.89 -8.37 -20.32
N ALA A 855 -17.60 -8.62 -20.09
CA ALA A 855 -16.52 -7.74 -20.47
C ALA A 855 -16.48 -7.47 -21.98
N THR A 856 -16.01 -6.28 -22.34
CA THR A 856 -16.00 -5.83 -23.73
C THR A 856 -14.85 -6.45 -24.54
N THR A 857 -13.74 -6.80 -23.87
CA THR A 857 -12.47 -7.34 -24.39
C THR A 857 -11.75 -8.17 -23.29
N GLY A 858 -10.55 -8.72 -23.55
CA GLY A 858 -9.74 -9.41 -22.52
C GLY A 858 -10.01 -10.92 -22.30
N ASP A 859 -10.57 -11.64 -23.27
CA ASP A 859 -10.92 -13.07 -23.13
C ASP A 859 -9.75 -13.96 -22.64
N TRP A 860 -10.07 -15.00 -21.87
CA TRP A 860 -9.11 -16.05 -21.50
C TRP A 860 -8.64 -16.86 -22.73
N LEU A 861 -7.33 -16.89 -22.96
CA LEU A 861 -6.66 -17.61 -24.05
C LEU A 861 -5.57 -18.54 -23.53
N VAL A 862 -5.28 -19.59 -24.30
CA VAL A 862 -4.19 -20.53 -24.02
C VAL A 862 -3.05 -20.29 -25.01
N GLY A 863 -1.93 -19.78 -24.55
CA GLY A 863 -0.83 -19.35 -25.43
C GLY A 863 0.35 -18.75 -24.67
N ASP A 864 1.32 -18.28 -25.44
CA ASP A 864 2.53 -17.63 -24.97
C ASP A 864 2.23 -16.16 -24.65
N PRO A 865 2.18 -15.78 -23.36
CA PRO A 865 1.87 -14.42 -22.97
C PRO A 865 3.01 -13.49 -23.41
N VAL A 866 2.71 -12.21 -23.61
CA VAL A 866 3.74 -11.21 -23.92
C VAL A 866 3.94 -10.38 -22.67
N GLY A 867 5.14 -10.38 -22.11
CA GLY A 867 5.39 -9.79 -20.82
C GLY A 867 5.28 -8.28 -20.82
N THR A 868 4.70 -7.79 -19.73
CA THR A 868 4.59 -6.37 -19.41
C THR A 868 4.83 -6.20 -17.91
N ASP A 869 4.66 -4.98 -17.40
CA ASP A 869 4.73 -4.74 -15.95
C ASP A 869 3.62 -5.49 -15.17
N PHE A 870 2.60 -6.03 -15.87
CA PHE A 870 1.42 -6.68 -15.26
C PHE A 870 1.16 -8.10 -15.79
N GLN A 871 1.55 -8.40 -17.02
CA GLN A 871 1.37 -9.71 -17.64
C GLN A 871 2.67 -10.52 -17.57
N PRO A 872 2.63 -11.84 -17.30
CA PRO A 872 3.83 -12.67 -17.33
C PRO A 872 4.50 -12.63 -18.72
N GLU A 873 5.84 -12.57 -18.77
CA GLU A 873 6.62 -12.79 -20.01
C GLU A 873 6.70 -14.28 -20.35
N ASP A 874 6.89 -15.11 -19.33
CA ASP A 874 7.02 -16.56 -19.46
C ASP A 874 5.95 -17.25 -18.58
N ASP A 875 5.63 -18.50 -18.90
CA ASP A 875 4.76 -19.36 -18.12
C ASP A 875 5.41 -19.80 -16.78
N ALA A 876 4.73 -20.62 -15.98
CA ALA A 876 5.29 -21.14 -14.73
C ALA A 876 6.11 -22.42 -14.94
N THR A 877 5.95 -23.07 -16.10
CA THR A 877 6.65 -24.29 -16.49
C THR A 877 8.16 -24.03 -16.67
N ALA A 878 9.01 -24.92 -16.17
CA ALA A 878 10.44 -24.80 -16.41
C ALA A 878 10.76 -25.06 -17.90
N ASP A 879 11.47 -24.12 -18.53
CA ASP A 879 12.04 -24.17 -19.90
C ASP A 879 12.21 -25.62 -20.45
N PRO A 880 11.57 -26.00 -21.57
CA PRO A 880 11.12 -25.14 -22.68
C PRO A 880 9.60 -24.85 -22.73
N GLY A 881 8.91 -24.76 -21.58
CA GLY A 881 7.51 -24.30 -21.51
C GLY A 881 7.38 -22.83 -21.92
N LEU A 882 6.25 -22.47 -22.53
CA LEU A 882 5.95 -21.13 -23.03
C LEU A 882 4.46 -20.77 -22.91
N ARG A 883 3.53 -21.67 -22.59
CA ARG A 883 2.08 -21.47 -22.78
C ARG A 883 1.32 -21.63 -21.46
N CYS A 884 0.56 -20.61 -21.08
CA CYS A 884 -0.37 -20.66 -19.95
C CYS A 884 -1.80 -20.31 -20.38
N LEU A 885 -2.78 -20.42 -19.46
CA LEU A 885 -4.11 -19.83 -19.63
C LEU A 885 -4.11 -18.42 -19.03
N TYR A 886 -4.32 -17.38 -19.83
CA TYR A 886 -4.19 -15.99 -19.41
C TYR A 886 -5.25 -15.08 -20.04
N THR A 887 -5.50 -13.92 -19.45
CA THR A 887 -6.32 -12.85 -20.01
C THR A 887 -5.60 -12.23 -21.21
N ALA A 888 -6.24 -12.19 -22.38
CA ALA A 888 -5.55 -11.84 -23.62
C ALA A 888 -5.33 -10.32 -23.82
N PRO A 889 -4.11 -9.86 -24.14
CA PRO A 889 -3.88 -8.49 -24.53
C PRO A 889 -4.27 -8.27 -25.99
N ASN A 890 -4.60 -7.01 -26.33
CA ASN A 890 -4.83 -6.60 -27.70
C ASN A 890 -3.58 -6.76 -28.58
N ALA A 891 -3.76 -6.92 -29.89
CA ALA A 891 -2.71 -7.11 -30.88
C ALA A 891 -1.70 -5.92 -30.93
N GLY A 892 -0.69 -5.92 -30.04
CA GLY A 892 0.30 -4.85 -29.96
C GLY A 892 1.27 -4.84 -28.77
N GLY A 893 1.09 -5.66 -27.72
CA GLY A 893 2.05 -5.77 -26.60
C GLY A 893 2.24 -4.48 -25.79
N GLN A 894 1.18 -3.68 -25.63
CA GLN A 894 1.15 -2.52 -24.73
C GLN A 894 0.17 -2.87 -23.59
N GLY A 895 0.62 -2.79 -22.34
CA GLY A 895 -0.26 -3.05 -21.18
C GLY A 895 -1.37 -2.00 -21.02
N GLY A 896 -2.53 -2.43 -20.53
CA GLY A 896 -3.65 -1.56 -20.11
C GLY A 896 -4.58 -1.07 -21.22
N VAL A 897 -4.87 -1.90 -22.23
CA VAL A 897 -5.79 -1.54 -23.32
C VAL A 897 -6.71 -2.70 -23.72
N ASP A 898 -6.96 -3.69 -22.86
CA ASP A 898 -8.01 -4.73 -22.99
C ASP A 898 -7.81 -5.81 -21.90
N ASP A 899 -8.10 -5.48 -20.65
CA ASP A 899 -7.86 -6.30 -19.45
C ASP A 899 -9.17 -6.82 -18.80
N GLY A 900 -10.29 -6.67 -19.51
CA GLY A 900 -11.63 -7.01 -19.03
C GLY A 900 -12.61 -5.85 -19.00
N ASP A 901 -12.34 -4.74 -19.72
CA ASP A 901 -13.05 -3.46 -19.68
C ASP A 901 -14.57 -3.56 -19.36
N ASP A 902 -14.93 -3.04 -18.18
CA ASP A 902 -16.30 -2.88 -17.66
C ASP A 902 -17.09 -4.21 -17.54
N GLY A 903 -16.45 -5.33 -17.17
CA GLY A 903 -17.16 -6.60 -16.94
C GLY A 903 -16.29 -7.76 -16.47
N VAL A 904 -16.87 -8.96 -16.48
CA VAL A 904 -16.18 -10.20 -16.13
C VAL A 904 -15.85 -11.02 -17.38
N VAL A 905 -14.66 -11.60 -17.43
CA VAL A 905 -14.27 -12.66 -18.36
C VAL A 905 -14.14 -13.99 -17.63
N VAL A 906 -14.77 -15.03 -18.15
CA VAL A 906 -14.87 -16.35 -17.52
C VAL A 906 -14.35 -17.45 -18.45
N ALA A 907 -13.52 -18.34 -17.90
CA ALA A 907 -13.20 -19.64 -18.50
C ALA A 907 -13.55 -20.78 -17.56
N ARG A 908 -13.89 -21.94 -18.14
CA ARG A 908 -14.22 -23.17 -17.42
C ARG A 908 -13.41 -24.34 -17.94
N SER A 909 -13.07 -25.26 -17.05
CA SER A 909 -12.46 -26.53 -17.43
C SER A 909 -13.49 -27.50 -18.04
N GLY A 910 -12.99 -28.50 -18.77
CA GLY A 910 -13.72 -29.74 -19.00
C GLY A 910 -14.08 -30.46 -17.69
N PRO A 911 -15.00 -31.45 -17.72
CA PRO A 911 -15.29 -32.26 -16.55
C PRO A 911 -14.08 -33.11 -16.17
N ILE A 912 -13.73 -33.09 -14.89
CA ILE A 912 -12.64 -33.86 -14.30
C ILE A 912 -13.26 -34.93 -13.40
N ASP A 913 -12.91 -36.20 -13.65
CA ASP A 913 -13.46 -37.31 -12.89
C ASP A 913 -12.70 -37.52 -11.57
N LEU A 914 -13.27 -36.97 -10.49
CA LEU A 914 -12.76 -37.13 -9.13
C LEU A 914 -13.54 -38.20 -8.35
N SER A 915 -14.37 -39.01 -9.01
CA SER A 915 -15.22 -39.99 -8.31
C SER A 915 -14.43 -41.09 -7.60
N ALA A 916 -13.22 -41.38 -8.07
CA ALA A 916 -12.28 -42.31 -7.44
C ALA A 916 -11.31 -41.64 -6.45
N HIS A 917 -11.36 -40.31 -6.33
CA HIS A 917 -10.41 -39.48 -5.60
C HIS A 917 -11.15 -38.63 -4.55
N PRO A 918 -11.71 -39.26 -3.49
CA PRO A 918 -12.51 -38.56 -2.48
C PRO A 918 -11.70 -37.50 -1.71
N GLU A 919 -10.37 -37.55 -1.80
CA GLU A 919 -9.41 -36.73 -1.08
C GLU A 919 -8.53 -35.88 -2.03
N ALA A 920 -8.99 -35.73 -3.28
CA ALA A 920 -8.27 -35.00 -4.31
C ALA A 920 -7.89 -33.60 -3.83
N ARG A 921 -6.65 -33.22 -4.15
CA ARG A 921 -6.12 -31.88 -3.99
C ARG A 921 -5.89 -31.27 -5.36
N LEU A 922 -6.23 -29.99 -5.47
CA LEU A 922 -5.93 -29.14 -6.62
C LEU A 922 -4.76 -28.26 -6.24
N THR A 923 -3.71 -28.25 -7.06
CA THR A 923 -2.69 -27.20 -7.03
C THR A 923 -2.73 -26.44 -8.35
N VAL A 924 -2.48 -25.14 -8.30
CA VAL A 924 -2.43 -24.28 -9.48
C VAL A 924 -1.39 -23.19 -9.25
N GLN A 925 -0.58 -22.90 -10.27
CA GLN A 925 0.20 -21.67 -10.34
C GLN A 925 -0.71 -20.57 -10.82
N ARG A 926 -0.85 -19.50 -10.04
CA ARG A 926 -1.63 -18.34 -10.46
C ARG A 926 -0.78 -17.09 -10.55
N TRP A 927 -1.15 -16.23 -11.49
CA TRP A 927 -0.66 -14.87 -11.63
C TRP A 927 -1.85 -13.94 -11.50
N PHE A 928 -1.71 -12.90 -10.69
CA PHE A 928 -2.73 -11.86 -10.60
C PHE A 928 -2.05 -10.51 -10.40
N ALA A 929 -2.21 -9.65 -11.40
CA ALA A 929 -1.79 -8.27 -11.35
C ALA A 929 -3.05 -7.42 -11.47
N ASN A 930 -3.26 -6.59 -10.46
CA ASN A 930 -4.29 -5.56 -10.46
C ASN A 930 -3.64 -4.21 -10.19
N ARG A 931 -3.86 -3.24 -11.09
CA ARG A 931 -3.52 -1.84 -10.89
C ARG A 931 -4.81 -1.03 -10.84
N ASP A 932 -5.35 -0.91 -9.64
CA ASP A 932 -6.55 -0.16 -9.34
C ASP A 932 -6.19 1.19 -8.71
N THR A 933 -6.97 2.24 -9.02
CA THR A 933 -6.81 3.60 -8.47
C THR A 933 -7.77 3.91 -7.30
N GLY A 934 -8.56 2.92 -6.87
CA GLY A 934 -9.28 2.94 -5.60
C GLY A 934 -10.14 1.69 -5.37
N GLU A 935 -10.01 1.08 -4.18
CA GLU A 935 -10.72 -0.14 -3.75
C GLU A 935 -12.20 -0.22 -4.20
N ASP A 936 -12.43 -0.80 -5.37
CA ASP A 936 -13.76 -1.21 -5.80
C ASP A 936 -13.82 -2.75 -5.70
N GLU A 937 -14.84 -3.29 -4.99
CA GLU A 937 -15.09 -4.75 -4.90
C GLU A 937 -15.36 -5.42 -6.28
N GLY A 938 -15.33 -4.64 -7.36
CA GLY A 938 -15.54 -5.03 -8.74
C GLY A 938 -14.32 -5.68 -9.40
N ASP A 939 -13.11 -5.37 -8.92
CA ASP A 939 -11.86 -5.84 -9.51
C ASP A 939 -11.38 -7.10 -8.79
N TYR A 940 -11.38 -8.24 -9.49
CA TYR A 940 -10.99 -9.48 -8.85
C TYR A 940 -10.51 -10.57 -9.80
N PHE A 941 -9.67 -11.45 -9.26
CA PHE A 941 -9.51 -12.82 -9.74
C PHE A 941 -10.30 -13.76 -8.84
N GLU A 942 -11.00 -14.72 -9.44
CA GLU A 942 -11.79 -15.71 -8.72
C GLU A 942 -11.59 -17.10 -9.29
N LEU A 943 -11.20 -18.03 -8.42
CA LEU A 943 -11.15 -19.47 -8.70
C LEU A 943 -12.28 -20.16 -7.93
N SER A 944 -13.12 -20.88 -8.65
CA SER A 944 -14.29 -21.57 -8.10
C SER A 944 -14.42 -22.99 -8.63
N ILE A 945 -15.10 -23.86 -7.86
CA ILE A 945 -15.31 -25.27 -8.18
C ILE A 945 -16.78 -25.66 -8.03
N ARG A 946 -17.24 -26.62 -8.82
CA ARG A 946 -18.60 -27.19 -8.68
C ARG A 946 -18.61 -28.69 -8.87
N GLN A 947 -19.53 -29.36 -8.17
CA GLN A 947 -19.67 -30.82 -8.21
C GLN A 947 -20.19 -31.36 -9.55
N SER A 948 -21.08 -30.62 -10.23
CA SER A 948 -21.64 -30.98 -11.54
C SER A 948 -22.07 -29.71 -12.28
N PRO A 949 -22.38 -29.77 -13.59
CA PRO A 949 -22.88 -28.62 -14.36
C PRO A 949 -24.18 -27.99 -13.83
N THR A 950 -24.91 -28.70 -12.96
CA THR A 950 -26.17 -28.23 -12.35
C THR A 950 -26.04 -27.87 -10.87
N ALA A 951 -24.88 -28.14 -10.25
CA ALA A 951 -24.62 -27.80 -8.86
C ALA A 951 -24.28 -26.31 -8.72
N MET A 952 -24.49 -25.76 -7.51
CA MET A 952 -24.04 -24.41 -7.17
C MET A 952 -22.50 -24.37 -7.16
N GLU A 953 -21.96 -23.21 -7.53
CA GLU A 953 -20.51 -22.97 -7.44
C GLU A 953 -20.09 -22.71 -6.00
N THR A 954 -18.89 -23.16 -5.67
CA THR A 954 -18.24 -22.94 -4.38
C THR A 954 -16.91 -22.24 -4.63
N LEU A 955 -16.67 -21.16 -3.91
CA LEU A 955 -15.46 -20.35 -4.03
C LEU A 955 -14.25 -21.08 -3.43
N LEU A 956 -13.14 -21.18 -4.18
CA LEU A 956 -11.85 -21.66 -3.66
C LEU A 956 -11.00 -20.48 -3.18
N GLU A 957 -10.85 -19.46 -4.03
CA GLU A 957 -10.05 -18.26 -3.76
C GLU A 957 -10.64 -17.06 -4.51
N ARG A 958 -10.60 -15.89 -3.87
CA ARG A 958 -10.89 -14.60 -4.49
C ARG A 958 -9.82 -13.60 -4.07
N LEU A 959 -9.24 -12.92 -5.06
CA LEU A 959 -8.20 -11.92 -4.89
C LEU A 959 -8.73 -10.59 -5.36
N GLY A 960 -8.51 -9.55 -4.56
CA GLY A 960 -8.83 -8.17 -4.93
C GLY A 960 -7.56 -7.32 -5.05
N THR A 961 -7.74 -6.01 -5.13
CA THR A 961 -6.64 -5.02 -5.26
C THR A 961 -5.49 -5.24 -4.26
N ALA A 962 -5.80 -5.54 -2.99
CA ALA A 962 -4.80 -5.76 -1.94
C ALA A 962 -3.94 -7.03 -2.13
N ASP A 963 -4.38 -7.95 -2.98
CA ASP A 963 -3.71 -9.22 -3.24
C ASP A 963 -2.92 -9.23 -4.56
N SER A 964 -2.78 -8.06 -5.21
CA SER A 964 -2.04 -7.88 -6.46
C SER A 964 -0.56 -8.25 -6.27
N ALA A 965 -0.13 -9.28 -6.99
CA ALA A 965 1.23 -9.80 -6.93
C ALA A 965 1.60 -10.33 -8.33
N PRO A 966 2.24 -9.52 -9.20
CA PRO A 966 2.64 -9.90 -10.55
C PRO A 966 3.82 -10.88 -10.53
N ARG A 967 3.58 -12.07 -10.00
CA ARG A 967 4.51 -13.21 -9.94
C ARG A 967 3.71 -14.50 -9.88
N TRP A 968 4.27 -15.57 -10.46
CA TRP A 968 3.72 -16.91 -10.29
C TRP A 968 3.72 -17.32 -8.82
N THR A 969 2.55 -17.70 -8.32
CA THR A 969 2.33 -18.14 -6.93
C THR A 969 1.57 -19.45 -6.94
N GLU A 970 2.14 -20.48 -6.31
CA GLU A 970 1.49 -21.78 -6.14
C GLU A 970 0.47 -21.72 -5.01
N VAL A 971 -0.77 -22.17 -5.28
CA VAL A 971 -1.83 -22.35 -4.27
C VAL A 971 -2.39 -23.77 -4.33
N SER A 972 -2.84 -24.31 -3.18
CA SER A 972 -3.35 -25.68 -3.09
C SER A 972 -4.63 -25.81 -2.24
N PHE A 973 -5.60 -26.59 -2.71
CA PHE A 973 -6.92 -26.78 -2.10
C PHE A 973 -7.27 -28.25 -1.99
N ARG A 974 -7.80 -28.70 -0.84
CA ARG A 974 -8.43 -30.02 -0.71
C ARG A 974 -9.89 -29.93 -1.15
N VAL A 975 -10.26 -30.68 -2.19
CA VAL A 975 -11.57 -30.57 -2.85
C VAL A 975 -12.73 -30.88 -1.91
N ALA A 976 -12.55 -31.89 -1.05
CA ALA A 976 -13.57 -32.34 -0.10
C ALA A 976 -14.02 -31.27 0.91
N ASP A 977 -13.20 -30.24 1.14
CA ASP A 977 -13.53 -29.13 2.04
C ASP A 977 -14.55 -28.17 1.41
N PHE A 978 -14.70 -28.20 0.08
CA PHE A 978 -15.57 -27.29 -0.68
C PHE A 978 -16.75 -28.02 -1.32
N ILE A 979 -16.52 -29.18 -1.93
CA ILE A 979 -17.54 -29.98 -2.62
C ILE A 979 -17.35 -31.47 -2.37
N THR A 980 -18.40 -32.26 -2.57
CA THR A 980 -18.23 -33.72 -2.67
C THR A 980 -17.65 -34.08 -4.05
N PRO A 981 -16.48 -34.74 -4.16
CA PRO A 981 -15.89 -35.14 -5.43
C PRO A 981 -16.84 -35.97 -6.30
N SER A 982 -16.80 -35.76 -7.62
CA SER A 982 -17.70 -36.42 -8.58
C SER A 982 -17.03 -36.61 -9.95
N ALA A 983 -17.68 -37.38 -10.83
CA ALA A 983 -17.23 -37.61 -12.19
C ALA A 983 -17.42 -36.38 -13.12
N GLU A 984 -18.15 -35.36 -12.67
CA GLU A 984 -18.49 -34.16 -13.45
C GLU A 984 -17.97 -32.87 -12.79
N THR A 985 -16.94 -32.97 -11.94
CA THR A 985 -16.34 -31.80 -11.28
C THR A 985 -15.78 -30.84 -12.32
N GLN A 986 -15.98 -29.53 -12.11
CA GLN A 986 -15.45 -28.50 -13.02
C GLN A 986 -14.93 -27.30 -12.24
N LEU A 987 -13.87 -26.69 -12.78
CA LEU A 987 -13.35 -25.40 -12.33
C LEU A 987 -13.91 -24.26 -13.17
N ARG A 988 -13.96 -23.09 -12.54
CA ARG A 988 -14.25 -21.79 -13.12
C ARG A 988 -13.16 -20.83 -12.69
N VAL A 989 -12.54 -20.16 -13.66
CA VAL A 989 -11.69 -19.01 -13.42
C VAL A 989 -12.39 -17.78 -13.98
N ALA A 990 -12.37 -16.69 -13.21
CA ALA A 990 -12.90 -15.42 -13.63
C ALA A 990 -11.91 -14.31 -13.28
N ALA A 991 -11.75 -13.37 -14.19
CA ALA A 991 -11.16 -12.07 -13.92
C ALA A 991 -12.22 -11.04 -14.24
N ALA A 992 -12.42 -10.06 -13.36
CA ALA A 992 -13.38 -9.00 -13.60
C ALA A 992 -12.69 -7.66 -13.39
N ASP A 993 -12.87 -6.78 -14.38
CA ASP A 993 -12.57 -5.37 -14.29
C ASP A 993 -13.87 -4.61 -14.00
N GLY A 994 -13.86 -3.92 -12.86
CA GLY A 994 -14.94 -3.12 -12.36
C GLY A 994 -15.24 -1.91 -13.26
N PRO A 995 -16.35 -1.21 -13.02
CA PRO A 995 -16.79 -0.10 -13.87
C PRO A 995 -15.96 1.20 -13.70
N ALA A 996 -14.80 1.12 -13.04
CA ALA A 996 -13.92 2.24 -12.77
C ALA A 996 -12.92 2.40 -13.92
N THR A 997 -12.74 3.65 -14.40
CA THR A 997 -11.92 3.88 -15.59
C THR A 997 -10.43 3.84 -15.26
N GLY A 998 -9.66 3.01 -15.96
CA GLY A 998 -8.19 3.00 -15.92
C GLY A 998 -7.56 1.92 -15.05
N ASN A 999 -8.35 0.91 -14.68
CA ASN A 999 -7.86 -0.31 -14.06
C ASN A 999 -7.04 -1.14 -15.06
N ILE A 1000 -6.12 -1.94 -14.55
CA ILE A 1000 -5.40 -2.95 -15.33
C ILE A 1000 -5.47 -4.26 -14.56
N ILE A 1001 -6.20 -5.25 -15.08
CA ILE A 1001 -6.30 -6.60 -14.51
C ILE A 1001 -5.74 -7.65 -15.46
N GLU A 1002 -4.58 -8.19 -15.11
CA GLU A 1002 -4.00 -9.32 -15.81
C GLU A 1002 -3.99 -10.54 -14.90
N ALA A 1003 -4.61 -11.61 -15.37
CA ALA A 1003 -4.67 -12.87 -14.63
C ALA A 1003 -4.20 -14.02 -15.52
N ALA A 1004 -3.45 -14.93 -14.91
CA ALA A 1004 -3.08 -16.18 -15.57
C ALA A 1004 -3.13 -17.34 -14.58
N ILE A 1005 -3.38 -18.54 -15.09
CA ILE A 1005 -3.17 -19.79 -14.38
C ILE A 1005 -2.33 -20.72 -15.23
N ASP A 1006 -1.54 -21.53 -14.55
CA ASP A 1006 -0.65 -22.52 -15.14
C ASP A 1006 -0.44 -23.71 -14.19
N GLU A 1007 0.22 -24.78 -14.65
CA GLU A 1007 0.65 -25.93 -13.85
C GLU A 1007 -0.46 -26.48 -12.95
N LEU A 1008 -1.62 -26.75 -13.57
CA LEU A 1008 -2.79 -27.23 -12.86
C LEU A 1008 -2.67 -28.73 -12.61
N GLU A 1009 -2.58 -29.13 -11.35
CA GLU A 1009 -2.37 -30.53 -10.98
C GLU A 1009 -3.40 -31.01 -9.99
N TRP A 1010 -4.06 -32.12 -10.34
CA TRP A 1010 -4.90 -32.92 -9.46
C TRP A 1010 -4.11 -34.11 -8.95
N TRP A 1011 -4.06 -34.22 -7.63
CA TRP A 1011 -3.28 -35.23 -6.97
C TRP A 1011 -3.96 -35.73 -5.71
N ASP A 1012 -3.72 -36.99 -5.38
CA ASP A 1012 -4.02 -37.52 -4.05
C ASP A 1012 -2.71 -37.61 -3.26
N PRO A 1013 -2.75 -37.38 -1.94
CA PRO A 1013 -1.67 -37.82 -1.09
C PRO A 1013 -1.64 -39.36 -1.13
N LEU A 1014 -0.57 -39.91 -1.68
CA LEU A 1014 -0.32 -41.33 -1.68
C LEU A 1014 0.72 -41.62 -0.62
N CYS A 1015 0.32 -42.37 0.39
CA CYS A 1015 1.27 -43.00 1.29
C CYS A 1015 1.52 -44.41 0.78
N GLU A 1016 2.78 -44.81 0.75
CA GLU A 1016 3.10 -46.22 0.55
C GLU A 1016 2.54 -47.03 1.73
N GLU A 1017 2.05 -48.24 1.46
CA GLU A 1017 1.71 -49.17 2.55
C GLU A 1017 3.02 -49.61 3.21
N TRP A 1018 3.51 -48.83 4.18
CA TRP A 1018 4.68 -49.21 4.95
C TRP A 1018 4.32 -50.40 5.86
N ASN A 1019 4.82 -51.57 5.50
CA ASN A 1019 4.75 -52.78 6.31
C ASN A 1019 6.09 -52.93 7.04
N PRO A 1020 6.25 -52.61 8.33
CA PRO A 1020 7.56 -52.69 8.98
C PRO A 1020 8.17 -54.10 8.93
N PRO A 1021 9.50 -54.28 9.01
CA PRO A 1021 10.11 -55.60 9.19
C PRO A 1021 9.50 -56.33 10.42
N PRO A 1022 9.38 -57.66 10.40
CA PRO A 1022 8.73 -58.36 11.49
C PRO A 1022 9.54 -58.35 12.77
N ALA A 1023 8.89 -58.55 13.92
CA ALA A 1023 9.58 -58.62 15.20
C ALA A 1023 10.56 -59.81 15.23
N PRO A 1024 11.74 -59.66 15.86
CA PRO A 1024 12.74 -60.73 15.92
C PRO A 1024 12.23 -61.95 16.70
N VAL A 1025 12.68 -63.13 16.28
CA VAL A 1025 12.39 -64.40 16.99
C VAL A 1025 13.12 -64.39 18.34
N ARG A 1026 12.36 -64.18 19.43
CA ARG A 1026 12.94 -64.01 20.77
C ARG A 1026 13.41 -65.31 21.43
N THR A 1027 12.92 -66.47 21.02
CA THR A 1027 13.27 -67.75 21.65
C THR A 1027 13.34 -68.87 20.61
N LEU A 1028 14.53 -69.46 20.48
CA LEU A 1028 14.80 -70.59 19.60
C LEU A 1028 15.16 -71.81 20.47
N THR A 1029 14.38 -72.88 20.34
CA THR A 1029 14.68 -74.18 20.99
C THR A 1029 15.33 -75.10 19.98
N LEU A 1030 16.43 -75.74 20.37
CA LEU A 1030 17.15 -76.69 19.54
C LEU A 1030 17.16 -78.07 20.21
N MET A 1031 16.70 -79.10 19.50
CA MET A 1031 16.81 -80.50 19.91
C MET A 1031 17.57 -81.29 18.86
N ARG A 1032 18.46 -82.19 19.31
CA ARG A 1032 19.24 -83.05 18.41
C ARG A 1032 18.90 -84.51 18.66
N THR A 1033 18.50 -85.20 17.60
CA THR A 1033 18.12 -86.61 17.66
C THR A 1033 18.90 -87.40 16.62
N GLY A 1034 19.99 -88.05 17.05
CA GLY A 1034 20.90 -88.72 16.12
C GLY A 1034 21.67 -87.74 15.23
N LEU A 1035 21.45 -87.83 13.91
CA LEU A 1035 22.06 -86.95 12.91
C LEU A 1035 21.20 -85.72 12.59
N ASP A 1036 19.93 -85.70 13.02
CA ASP A 1036 18.98 -84.65 12.69
C ASP A 1036 18.95 -83.57 13.76
N VAL A 1037 18.75 -82.32 13.35
CA VAL A 1037 18.61 -81.16 14.23
C VAL A 1037 17.22 -80.55 14.01
N GLU A 1038 16.46 -80.47 15.09
CA GLU A 1038 15.14 -79.84 15.11
C GLU A 1038 15.26 -78.47 15.77
N LEU A 1039 14.87 -77.43 15.02
CA LEU A 1039 14.67 -76.08 15.50
C LEU A 1039 13.18 -75.84 15.71
N SER A 1040 12.81 -75.28 16.85
CA SER A 1040 11.43 -74.86 17.14
C SER A 1040 11.39 -73.46 17.73
N TRP A 1041 10.49 -72.62 17.24
CA TRP A 1041 10.27 -71.26 17.74
C TRP A 1041 8.79 -70.89 17.70
N GLN A 1042 8.42 -69.90 18.49
CA GLN A 1042 7.07 -69.35 18.47
C GLN A 1042 7.00 -68.21 17.44
N ARG A 1043 5.92 -68.15 16.66
CA ARG A 1043 5.67 -67.04 15.75
C ARG A 1043 5.58 -65.73 16.55
N PRO A 1044 6.39 -64.70 16.24
CA PRO A 1044 6.22 -63.38 16.81
C PRO A 1044 4.76 -62.93 16.65
N ALA A 1045 4.16 -62.42 17.73
CA ALA A 1045 2.81 -61.87 17.66
C ALA A 1045 2.84 -60.62 16.76
N PRO A 1046 1.81 -60.39 15.93
CA PRO A 1046 1.65 -59.11 15.25
C PRO A 1046 1.60 -57.99 16.30
N ASP A 1047 2.40 -56.94 16.10
CA ASP A 1047 2.48 -55.77 16.96
C ASP A 1047 2.45 -54.54 16.04
N PRO A 1048 1.68 -53.47 16.32
CA PRO A 1048 1.71 -52.23 15.55
C PRO A 1048 3.10 -51.70 15.17
N ALA A 1049 4.15 -52.01 15.95
CA ALA A 1049 5.53 -51.60 15.64
C ALA A 1049 6.29 -52.51 14.64
N HIS A 1050 5.74 -53.67 14.27
CA HIS A 1050 6.41 -54.68 13.43
C HIS A 1050 5.44 -55.44 12.53
N GLY A 1051 5.78 -55.65 11.26
CA GLY A 1051 4.90 -56.30 10.29
C GLY A 1051 4.62 -57.78 10.58
N GLU A 1052 3.57 -58.33 9.96
CA GLU A 1052 3.27 -59.77 10.06
C GLU A 1052 4.39 -60.61 9.44
N VAL A 1053 4.77 -61.70 10.12
CA VAL A 1053 5.76 -62.64 9.58
C VAL A 1053 5.16 -63.45 8.44
N GLU A 1054 5.78 -63.45 7.26
CA GLU A 1054 5.35 -64.24 6.09
C GLU A 1054 6.17 -65.53 5.95
N SER A 1055 7.48 -65.44 6.18
CA SER A 1055 8.39 -66.58 6.13
C SER A 1055 9.50 -66.47 7.18
N TYR A 1056 10.26 -67.55 7.35
CA TYR A 1056 11.45 -67.58 8.19
C TYR A 1056 12.62 -68.06 7.35
N THR A 1057 13.73 -67.32 7.38
CA THR A 1057 14.99 -67.77 6.77
C THR A 1057 15.90 -68.37 7.83
N ILE A 1058 16.36 -69.60 7.58
CA ILE A 1058 17.21 -70.35 8.51
C ILE A 1058 18.64 -70.29 8.01
N HIS A 1059 19.53 -69.80 8.86
CA HIS A 1059 20.96 -69.72 8.61
C HIS A 1059 21.73 -70.58 9.61
N ARG A 1060 22.87 -71.10 9.16
CA ARG A 1060 23.83 -71.87 9.99
C ARG A 1060 25.23 -71.32 9.83
N SER A 1061 25.98 -71.27 10.92
CA SER A 1061 27.42 -71.01 10.89
C SER A 1061 28.20 -72.28 11.25
N GLU A 1062 29.17 -72.62 10.41
CA GLU A 1062 30.11 -73.73 10.65
C GLU A 1062 31.39 -73.27 11.35
N THR A 1063 31.53 -71.97 11.65
CA THR A 1063 32.67 -71.44 12.42
C THR A 1063 32.22 -70.63 13.65
N PRO A 1064 33.04 -70.58 14.72
CA PRO A 1064 32.76 -69.77 15.91
C PRO A 1064 32.80 -68.26 15.66
N THR A 1065 33.42 -67.81 14.56
CA THR A 1065 33.68 -66.39 14.25
C THR A 1065 32.72 -65.82 13.20
N GLY A 1066 31.66 -66.56 12.83
CA GLY A 1066 30.71 -66.18 11.76
C GLY A 1066 30.92 -66.94 10.45
N GLY A 1067 30.23 -66.52 9.38
CA GLY A 1067 30.16 -67.26 8.11
C GLY A 1067 28.82 -67.96 7.91
N TRP A 1068 27.74 -67.19 8.04
CA TRP A 1068 26.37 -67.68 7.91
C TRP A 1068 26.08 -68.16 6.49
N GLN A 1069 25.63 -69.40 6.38
CA GLN A 1069 25.07 -69.97 5.15
C GLN A 1069 23.56 -70.06 5.31
N ARG A 1070 22.82 -69.52 4.34
CA ARG A 1070 21.38 -69.72 4.25
C ARG A 1070 21.12 -71.19 3.89
N LEU A 1071 20.32 -71.87 4.70
CA LEU A 1071 20.02 -73.28 4.52
C LEU A 1071 18.62 -73.51 3.96
N ASP A 1072 17.63 -72.80 4.48
CA ASP A 1072 16.24 -73.03 4.08
C ASP A 1072 15.36 -71.79 4.31
N GLU A 1073 14.15 -71.85 3.76
CA GLU A 1073 13.08 -70.90 3.99
C GLU A 1073 11.80 -71.66 4.38
N VAL A 1074 11.24 -71.31 5.52
CA VAL A 1074 10.02 -71.91 6.05
C VAL A 1074 8.87 -70.94 5.92
N VAL A 1075 7.89 -71.30 5.10
CA VAL A 1075 6.59 -70.63 5.01
C VAL A 1075 5.59 -71.43 5.84
N ASP A 1076 5.45 -71.06 7.11
CA ASP A 1076 4.55 -71.74 8.05
C ASP A 1076 3.71 -70.73 8.83
N GLY A 1077 2.38 -70.86 8.72
CA GLY A 1077 1.42 -70.00 9.40
C GLY A 1077 1.09 -70.43 10.83
N ALA A 1078 1.68 -71.53 11.33
CA ALA A 1078 1.42 -72.04 12.66
C ALA A 1078 1.98 -71.13 13.77
N PRO A 1079 1.32 -71.06 14.95
CA PRO A 1079 1.82 -70.27 16.08
C PRO A 1079 3.13 -70.83 16.67
N ASN A 1080 3.44 -72.11 16.45
CA ASN A 1080 4.73 -72.71 16.76
C ASN A 1080 5.24 -73.37 15.49
N VAL A 1081 6.44 -72.97 15.06
CA VAL A 1081 7.07 -73.44 13.83
C VAL A 1081 8.21 -74.37 14.20
N THR A 1082 8.29 -75.50 13.50
CA THR A 1082 9.33 -76.51 13.69
C THR A 1082 9.97 -76.84 12.34
N TRP A 1083 11.30 -76.77 12.29
CA TRP A 1083 12.10 -77.09 11.12
C TRP A 1083 13.16 -78.13 11.45
N ILE A 1084 13.41 -79.08 10.55
CA ILE A 1084 14.34 -80.21 10.78
C ILE A 1084 15.41 -80.23 9.67
N ASP A 1085 16.67 -80.10 10.07
CA ASP A 1085 17.82 -80.43 9.21
C ASP A 1085 18.01 -81.96 9.21
N VAL A 1086 17.65 -82.63 8.11
CA VAL A 1086 17.78 -84.09 7.97
C VAL A 1086 19.22 -84.41 7.58
N GLY A 1087 19.95 -85.10 8.45
CA GLY A 1087 21.39 -85.36 8.30
C GLY A 1087 21.71 -86.28 7.11
N GLY A 1088 21.86 -85.69 5.92
CA GLY A 1088 22.28 -86.40 4.71
C GLY A 1088 23.76 -86.78 4.73
N GLY A 1089 24.08 -88.07 4.56
CA GLY A 1089 25.44 -88.54 4.25
C GLY A 1089 26.24 -89.22 5.37
N GLY A 1090 25.59 -89.64 6.46
CA GLY A 1090 26.22 -90.52 7.46
C GLY A 1090 27.29 -89.87 8.35
N HIS A 1091 27.41 -88.55 8.33
CA HIS A 1091 28.24 -87.76 9.26
C HIS A 1091 27.39 -86.60 9.80
N SER A 1092 27.54 -86.26 11.08
CA SER A 1092 26.91 -85.05 11.61
C SER A 1092 27.63 -83.81 11.07
N PRO A 1093 26.93 -82.81 10.51
CA PRO A 1093 27.56 -81.58 10.07
C PRO A 1093 28.22 -80.84 11.26
N PRO A 1094 29.43 -80.26 11.10
CA PRO A 1094 30.00 -79.38 12.11
C PRO A 1094 29.29 -78.02 12.08
N PHE A 1095 28.55 -77.69 13.13
CA PHE A 1095 27.89 -76.38 13.25
C PHE A 1095 28.11 -75.79 14.64
N TYR A 1096 28.21 -74.46 14.69
CA TYR A 1096 28.44 -73.70 15.92
C TYR A 1096 27.25 -72.81 16.31
N ALA A 1097 26.47 -72.32 15.35
CA ALA A 1097 25.34 -71.44 15.62
C ALA A 1097 24.22 -71.58 14.56
N TRP A 1098 23.00 -71.28 14.98
CA TRP A 1098 21.79 -71.18 14.14
C TRP A 1098 21.17 -69.81 14.33
N LEU A 1099 20.63 -69.26 13.24
CA LEU A 1099 19.92 -67.99 13.21
C LEU A 1099 18.63 -68.18 12.43
N VAL A 1100 17.52 -67.71 12.98
CA VAL A 1100 16.21 -67.71 12.34
C VAL A 1100 15.76 -66.26 12.25
N LEU A 1101 15.62 -65.75 11.03
CA LEU A 1101 15.13 -64.41 10.77
C LEU A 1101 13.68 -64.49 10.34
N ALA A 1102 12.82 -63.73 11.00
CA ALA A 1102 11.45 -63.54 10.53
C ALA A 1102 11.49 -62.57 9.36
N THR A 1103 10.84 -62.91 8.26
CA THR A 1103 10.85 -62.12 7.02
C THR A 1103 9.44 -61.83 6.54
N ASN A 1104 9.26 -60.64 5.99
CA ASN A 1104 8.10 -60.24 5.19
C ASN A 1104 8.57 -59.47 3.94
N ALA A 1105 7.63 -58.98 3.15
CA ALA A 1105 7.90 -58.17 1.97
C ALA A 1105 8.82 -56.95 2.20
N ALA A 1106 8.88 -56.40 3.42
CA ALA A 1106 9.67 -55.22 3.74
C ALA A 1106 11.07 -55.51 4.30
N GLY A 1107 11.37 -56.76 4.66
CA GLY A 1107 12.70 -57.16 5.07
C GLY A 1107 12.73 -58.27 6.13
N SER A 1108 13.92 -58.54 6.62
CA SER A 1108 14.14 -59.43 7.76
C SER A 1108 14.15 -58.66 9.06
N SER A 1109 13.59 -59.24 10.11
CA SER A 1109 13.76 -58.77 11.49
C SER A 1109 15.22 -58.46 11.78
N ASP A 1110 15.50 -57.31 12.40
CA ASP A 1110 16.86 -56.88 12.73
C ASP A 1110 17.67 -57.98 13.42
N THR A 1111 18.90 -58.19 12.94
CA THR A 1111 19.91 -59.01 13.61
C THR A 1111 20.55 -58.19 14.72
N LEU A 1112 19.82 -57.89 15.80
CA LEU A 1112 20.54 -57.53 17.02
C LEU A 1112 21.34 -58.78 17.45
N PRO A 1113 22.67 -58.67 17.61
CA PRO A 1113 23.54 -59.82 17.90
C PRO A 1113 23.25 -60.49 19.24
#